data_AF-A0A6J1V005-F1
#
_entry.id   AF-A0A6J1V005-F1
#
_cell.length_a   1.000
_cell.length_b   1.000
_cell.length_c   1.000
_cell.angle_alpha   90.00
_cell.angle_beta   90.00
_cell.angle_gamma   90.00
#
_symmetry.space_group_name_H-M   'P 1'
#
loop_
_entity.id
_entity.type
_entity.pdbx_description
1 polymer ?
#
loop_
_entity_poly.entity_id
_entity_poly.type
_entity_poly.pdbx_seq_one_letter_code
_entity_poly.pdbx_strand_id
1 'polypeptide(L)'
;MPVMRGLLAPQNTFLDTIATRFDGTHSNFVLGNAQVRGAFPVVYCSDGFCELTGFSRAEVMQRCCACNFLYGPDTSELVRTQIRKALDERKEFKAELILYRKSGVPFWCLLDVVPIKNEKGEVALFLVSHKDITDTKTRASAENWKEGGGRRRYSRAGAKGFNANRRRSRAVLYHLSGHLQKQGKGKRKLHKGVFGEKPALPEYKVAAARKSPFILLHYGTFKAGWDGLILLATLYVAVTVPYSVCFNGTKDEGLPEASRAPPSVCDLSVEILFILDIVLNFRTTFVSKSGQVVFDPHAIFLHYLTRWFVLDLLAALPFDLLYAFKVNVYFGAHLLKTVRLLRLLRLLPNLDRYSQYSAVVLTLLMTVFALLAHWVACVWYFIGQREVESSPSQLPGIGWLQELARRLETPYYLAQRNSSGEEEPANQTSSSLNGTTWELLGGPSLRSAYITSLYFALSSLTSVGFGNVSANTDSEKIFSICTMLVGALMHAVVFGNVTAIIQRMYARRFLYHSRTRDLRDYIRIHRIPPPLKQRMLEYFQATWSASNGIDTRELLHSLPDELRADIALHLHKDLLQLPLFEGASRGCRRSLSLSVRMSFCTPGEYLIRQGDALQALYLICSGSMEVLKDGTVLAILGKGDLIGCHILSKEQGVQANADVRGLTYCDLQCLSLPGLLASLELYPEFASNFRRELPCELSYNLGGGSVFQVNGAG
;
A
#
# COMPACT_ATOMS: atom_id res chain seq x y z
N MET A 1 6.39 -7.75 4.21
CA MET A 1 5.92 -6.35 4.32
C MET A 1 4.51 -6.27 3.78
N PRO A 2 3.48 -5.76 4.49
CA PRO A 2 2.13 -5.57 3.94
C PRO A 2 2.20 -4.99 2.54
N VAL A 3 1.31 -5.47 1.64
CA VAL A 3 1.20 -4.97 0.27
C VAL A 3 1.30 -3.45 0.35
N MET A 4 2.33 -2.88 -0.28
CA MET A 4 2.45 -1.43 -0.33
C MET A 4 1.16 -0.94 -0.98
N ARG A 5 0.25 -0.39 -0.16
CA ARG A 5 -1.05 0.14 -0.63
C ARG A 5 -0.85 1.35 -1.57
N GLY A 6 0.40 1.74 -1.77
CA GLY A 6 0.83 2.97 -2.39
C GLY A 6 0.57 4.16 -1.47
N LEU A 7 1.28 5.26 -1.72
CA LEU A 7 1.01 6.55 -1.11
C LEU A 7 -0.34 7.04 -1.67
N LEU A 8 -1.40 6.83 -0.90
CA LEU A 8 -2.77 7.33 -1.16
C LEU A 8 -3.05 8.65 -0.45
N ALA A 9 -2.02 9.26 0.15
CA ALA A 9 -2.16 10.52 0.84
C ALA A 9 -2.83 11.51 -0.11
N PRO A 10 -3.99 12.08 0.25
CA PRO A 10 -4.67 12.99 -0.64
C PRO A 10 -3.79 14.25 -0.74
N GLN A 11 -3.20 14.43 -1.91
CA GLN A 11 -2.28 15.52 -2.16
C GLN A 11 -3.06 16.72 -2.68
N ASN A 12 -2.72 17.90 -2.15
CA ASN A 12 -3.10 19.16 -2.77
C ASN A 12 -2.26 19.36 -4.05
N THR A 13 -2.58 18.63 -5.12
CA THR A 13 -1.96 18.79 -6.45
C THR A 13 -2.45 20.04 -7.18
N PHE A 14 -3.05 20.97 -6.44
CA PHE A 14 -3.61 22.23 -6.96
C PHE A 14 -2.54 23.04 -7.70
N LEU A 15 -1.34 23.19 -7.13
CA LEU A 15 -0.23 23.89 -7.79
C LEU A 15 0.26 23.14 -9.03
N ASP A 16 0.41 21.81 -8.97
CA ASP A 16 0.81 20.98 -10.12
C ASP A 16 -0.22 21.03 -11.25
N THR A 17 -1.51 21.07 -10.91
CA THR A 17 -2.61 21.18 -11.87
C THR A 17 -2.61 22.55 -12.55
N ILE A 18 -2.30 23.61 -11.81
CA ILE A 18 -2.09 24.94 -12.38
C ILE A 18 -0.85 24.91 -13.28
N ALA A 19 0.31 24.48 -12.77
CA ALA A 19 1.56 24.42 -13.53
C ALA A 19 1.41 23.67 -14.86
N THR A 20 0.86 22.45 -14.84
CA THR A 20 0.64 21.63 -16.05
C THR A 20 -0.38 22.24 -17.02
N ARG A 21 -1.43 22.91 -16.53
CA ARG A 21 -2.42 23.58 -17.39
C ARG A 21 -1.85 24.83 -18.05
N PHE A 22 -0.84 25.43 -17.43
CA PHE A 22 -0.20 26.67 -17.84
C PHE A 22 1.18 26.47 -18.51
N ASP A 23 1.63 25.22 -18.68
CA ASP A 23 2.95 24.82 -19.22
C ASP A 23 3.14 25.07 -20.73
N GLY A 24 2.25 25.83 -21.35
CA GLY A 24 2.46 26.42 -22.66
C GLY A 24 3.23 27.74 -22.57
N THR A 25 4.52 27.68 -22.19
CA THR A 25 5.51 28.79 -22.12
C THR A 25 5.20 29.94 -21.15
N HIS A 26 5.95 29.98 -20.03
CA HIS A 26 6.04 31.03 -18.99
C HIS A 26 4.70 31.60 -18.52
N SER A 27 4.03 30.87 -17.63
CA SER A 27 2.89 31.42 -16.92
C SER A 27 3.33 32.32 -15.78
N ASN A 28 3.21 33.62 -15.99
CA ASN A 28 3.57 34.61 -14.99
C ASN A 28 2.33 34.87 -14.13
N PHE A 29 2.21 34.19 -13.00
CA PHE A 29 1.10 34.37 -12.08
C PHE A 29 1.53 34.44 -10.62
N VAL A 30 0.65 35.04 -9.81
CA VAL A 30 0.70 35.06 -8.35
C VAL A 30 -0.61 34.54 -7.76
N LEU A 31 -0.53 33.91 -6.59
CA LEU A 31 -1.69 33.49 -5.81
C LEU A 31 -1.80 34.37 -4.56
N GLY A 32 -2.95 35.02 -4.37
CA GLY A 32 -3.26 35.82 -3.20
C GLY A 32 -4.25 35.12 -2.27
N ASN A 33 -4.13 35.30 -0.95
CA ASN A 33 -5.12 34.83 0.01
C ASN A 33 -6.37 35.73 -0.01
N ALA A 34 -7.54 35.17 -0.34
CA ALA A 34 -8.79 35.91 -0.42
C ALA A 34 -9.51 36.09 0.93
N GLN A 35 -9.08 35.37 1.97
CA GLN A 35 -9.70 35.40 3.29
C GLN A 35 -9.26 36.60 4.13
N VAL A 36 -8.05 37.12 3.90
CA VAL A 36 -7.52 38.31 4.60
C VAL A 36 -8.03 39.57 3.90
N ARG A 37 -9.16 40.11 4.40
CA ARG A 37 -9.81 41.30 3.83
C ARG A 37 -8.86 42.51 3.81
N GLY A 38 -8.88 43.28 2.70
CA GLY A 38 -8.13 44.53 2.54
C GLY A 38 -6.65 44.36 2.17
N ALA A 39 -5.96 43.34 2.71
CA ALA A 39 -4.54 43.12 2.43
C ALA A 39 -4.30 42.20 1.22
N PHE A 40 -5.12 41.15 1.07
CA PHE A 40 -5.00 40.12 0.02
C PHE A 40 -3.54 39.71 -0.28
N PRO A 41 -2.80 39.18 0.73
CA PRO A 41 -1.36 38.95 0.61
C PRO A 41 -1.06 37.82 -0.38
N VAL A 42 0.02 37.98 -1.14
CA VAL A 42 0.56 36.95 -2.04
C VAL A 42 1.16 35.82 -1.21
N VAL A 43 0.67 34.60 -1.45
CA VAL A 43 1.11 33.34 -0.82
C VAL A 43 1.95 32.47 -1.76
N TYR A 44 1.98 32.77 -3.05
CA TYR A 44 2.83 32.09 -4.02
C TYR A 44 3.08 32.95 -5.25
N CYS A 45 4.28 32.87 -5.82
CA CYS A 45 4.59 33.42 -7.14
C CYS A 45 5.37 32.40 -7.99
N SER A 46 4.95 32.30 -9.26
CA SER A 46 5.60 31.49 -10.29
C SER A 46 7.00 32.01 -10.63
N ASP A 47 7.89 31.15 -11.12
CA ASP A 47 9.23 31.56 -11.57
C ASP A 47 9.15 32.52 -12.77
N GLY A 48 8.21 32.30 -13.70
CA GLY A 48 7.97 33.21 -14.82
C GLY A 48 7.58 34.63 -14.37
N PHE A 49 6.84 34.78 -13.27
CA PHE A 49 6.55 36.10 -12.71
C PHE A 49 7.80 36.79 -12.15
N CYS A 50 8.69 36.05 -11.50
CA CYS A 50 9.97 36.58 -11.02
C CYS A 50 10.85 37.02 -12.20
N GLU A 51 10.95 36.22 -13.27
CA GLU A 51 11.68 36.56 -14.49
C GLU A 51 11.10 37.78 -15.21
N LEU A 52 9.76 37.87 -15.29
CA LEU A 52 9.08 39.00 -15.92
C LEU A 52 9.33 40.30 -15.17
N THR A 53 9.17 40.28 -13.85
CA THR A 53 9.19 41.51 -13.05
C THR A 53 10.58 41.89 -12.55
N GLY A 54 11.51 40.93 -12.50
CA GLY A 54 12.85 41.09 -11.94
C GLY A 54 12.88 41.10 -10.41
N PHE A 55 11.73 40.89 -9.74
CA PHE A 55 11.66 40.75 -8.29
C PHE A 55 11.94 39.31 -7.88
N SER A 56 12.61 39.16 -6.73
CA SER A 56 12.77 37.84 -6.12
C SER A 56 11.47 37.38 -5.46
N ARG A 57 11.28 36.05 -5.34
CA ARG A 57 10.11 35.47 -4.65
C ARG A 57 9.91 36.05 -3.25
N ALA A 58 10.99 36.24 -2.48
CA ALA A 58 10.93 36.80 -1.13
C ALA A 58 10.39 38.24 -1.08
N GLU A 59 10.68 39.06 -2.09
CA GLU A 59 10.19 40.45 -2.18
C GLU A 59 8.70 40.55 -2.54
N VAL A 60 8.21 39.55 -3.27
CA VAL A 60 6.81 39.47 -3.76
C VAL A 60 5.88 38.87 -2.71
N MET A 61 6.34 37.87 -1.94
CA MET A 61 5.56 37.23 -0.89
C MET A 61 5.10 38.25 0.17
N GLN A 62 3.90 38.07 0.73
CA GLN A 62 3.25 38.99 1.69
C GLN A 62 2.89 40.38 1.16
N ARG A 63 3.21 40.74 -0.09
CA ARG A 63 2.70 41.95 -0.75
C ARG A 63 1.25 41.74 -1.20
N CYS A 64 0.53 42.82 -1.46
CA CYS A 64 -0.83 42.74 -1.99
C CYS A 64 -0.85 42.10 -3.40
N CYS A 65 -1.79 41.18 -3.65
CA CYS A 65 -1.95 40.50 -4.94
C CYS A 65 -2.41 41.41 -6.09
N ALA A 66 -2.85 42.65 -5.78
CA ALA A 66 -3.01 43.71 -6.78
C ALA A 66 -1.68 44.21 -7.38
N CYS A 67 -0.54 43.72 -6.86
CA CYS A 67 0.80 44.04 -7.34
C CYS A 67 1.12 45.55 -7.33
N ASN A 68 0.76 46.25 -6.25
CA ASN A 68 0.97 47.70 -6.10
C ASN A 68 2.44 48.14 -6.28
N PHE A 69 3.39 47.24 -6.00
CA PHE A 69 4.82 47.49 -6.16
C PHE A 69 5.30 47.53 -7.63
N LEU A 70 4.46 47.11 -8.57
CA LEU A 70 4.70 47.23 -10.02
C LEU A 70 4.10 48.51 -10.61
N TYR A 71 3.39 49.32 -9.82
CA TYR A 71 2.80 50.57 -10.31
C TYR A 71 3.87 51.65 -10.45
N GLY A 72 3.75 52.47 -11.48
CA GLY A 72 4.57 53.66 -11.68
C GLY A 72 3.76 54.81 -12.26
N PRO A 73 4.41 55.86 -12.78
CA PRO A 73 3.73 57.11 -13.16
C PRO A 73 2.68 56.91 -14.27
N ASP A 74 2.92 56.03 -15.23
CA ASP A 74 2.01 55.82 -16.38
C ASP A 74 0.90 54.79 -16.11
N THR A 75 0.83 54.22 -14.90
CA THR A 75 -0.21 53.23 -14.57
C THR A 75 -1.53 53.94 -14.21
N SER A 76 -2.55 53.83 -15.08
CA SER A 76 -3.89 54.43 -14.90
C SER A 76 -4.52 54.20 -13.52
N GLU A 77 -4.88 55.29 -12.84
CA GLU A 77 -5.51 55.26 -11.50
C GLU A 77 -6.93 54.65 -11.52
N LEU A 78 -7.67 54.83 -12.61
CA LEU A 78 -8.99 54.20 -12.81
C LEU A 78 -8.88 52.67 -12.81
N VAL A 79 -7.82 52.11 -13.41
CA VAL A 79 -7.62 50.66 -13.48
C VAL A 79 -7.19 50.13 -12.11
N ARG A 80 -6.35 50.87 -11.36
CA ARG A 80 -5.95 50.50 -9.99
C ARG A 80 -7.16 50.38 -9.05
N THR A 81 -8.08 51.33 -9.11
CA THR A 81 -9.32 51.30 -8.30
C THR A 81 -10.25 50.17 -8.72
N GLN A 82 -10.37 49.89 -10.01
CA GLN A 82 -11.16 48.75 -10.52
C GLN A 82 -10.58 47.39 -10.10
N ILE A 83 -9.26 47.21 -10.11
CA ILE A 83 -8.61 45.99 -9.64
C ILE A 83 -8.93 45.75 -8.15
N ARG A 84 -8.80 46.79 -7.30
CA ARG A 84 -9.15 46.66 -5.87
C ARG A 84 -10.62 46.31 -5.69
N LYS A 85 -11.51 47.02 -6.38
CA LYS A 85 -12.96 46.75 -6.33
C LYS A 85 -13.29 45.31 -6.76
N ALA A 86 -12.61 44.78 -7.77
CA ALA A 86 -12.79 43.40 -8.19
C ALA A 86 -12.34 42.36 -7.15
N LEU A 87 -11.22 42.62 -6.46
CA LEU A 87 -10.75 41.79 -5.35
C LEU A 87 -11.72 41.84 -4.16
N ASP A 88 -12.22 43.02 -3.82
CA ASP A 88 -13.20 43.20 -2.73
C ASP A 88 -14.55 42.53 -3.05
N GLU A 89 -15.04 42.68 -4.28
CA GLU A 89 -16.28 42.05 -4.76
C GLU A 89 -16.12 40.56 -5.10
N ARG A 90 -14.88 40.02 -5.05
CA ARG A 90 -14.53 38.63 -5.39
C ARG A 90 -15.00 38.21 -6.79
N LYS A 91 -14.86 39.12 -7.75
CA LYS A 91 -15.27 38.92 -9.15
C LYS A 91 -14.07 38.72 -10.07
N GLU A 92 -14.31 38.06 -11.19
CA GLU A 92 -13.35 38.00 -12.28
C GLU A 92 -13.14 39.40 -12.88
N PHE A 93 -11.89 39.75 -13.16
CA PHE A 93 -11.54 41.06 -13.72
C PHE A 93 -10.35 40.97 -14.66
N LYS A 94 -10.46 41.66 -15.81
CA LYS A 94 -9.41 41.71 -16.84
C LYS A 94 -9.16 43.15 -17.24
N ALA A 95 -7.90 43.57 -17.24
CA ALA A 95 -7.51 44.89 -17.69
C ALA A 95 -6.13 44.91 -18.34
N GLU A 96 -5.93 45.86 -19.25
CA GLU A 96 -4.61 46.19 -19.81
C GLU A 96 -4.08 47.43 -19.10
N LEU A 97 -2.86 47.36 -18.59
CA LEU A 97 -2.21 48.47 -17.89
C LEU A 97 -0.69 48.44 -18.07
N ILE A 98 -0.06 49.60 -17.91
CA ILE A 98 1.40 49.71 -17.88
C ILE A 98 1.88 49.39 -16.46
N LEU A 99 2.82 48.46 -16.36
CA LEU A 99 3.49 48.07 -15.12
C LEU A 99 5.01 48.30 -15.26
N TYR A 100 5.72 48.39 -14.16
CA TYR A 100 7.16 48.65 -14.12
C TYR A 100 7.91 47.45 -13.54
N ARG A 101 9.01 47.09 -14.19
CA ARG A 101 9.95 46.06 -13.69
C ARG A 101 10.79 46.65 -12.55
N LYS A 102 11.49 45.80 -11.80
CA LYS A 102 12.43 46.22 -10.75
C LYS A 102 13.52 47.18 -11.27
N SER A 103 13.89 47.05 -12.54
CA SER A 103 14.82 47.95 -13.23
C SER A 103 14.24 49.33 -13.59
N GLY A 104 12.94 49.56 -13.36
CA GLY A 104 12.24 50.80 -13.74
C GLY A 104 11.75 50.82 -15.19
N VAL A 105 11.92 49.74 -15.95
CA VAL A 105 11.44 49.67 -17.36
C VAL A 105 9.93 49.43 -17.39
N PRO A 106 9.14 50.29 -18.09
CA PRO A 106 7.71 50.07 -18.28
C PRO A 106 7.43 48.97 -19.30
N PHE A 107 6.40 48.16 -19.07
CA PHE A 107 5.89 47.17 -20.01
C PHE A 107 4.36 47.12 -19.97
N TRP A 108 3.74 46.82 -21.10
CA TRP A 108 2.29 46.64 -21.16
C TRP A 108 1.92 45.24 -20.67
N CYS A 109 1.07 45.17 -19.66
CA CYS A 109 0.59 43.93 -19.07
C CYS A 109 -0.91 43.77 -19.26
N LEU A 110 -1.34 42.62 -19.78
CA LEU A 110 -2.70 42.13 -19.61
C LEU A 110 -2.78 41.40 -18.27
N LEU A 111 -3.54 41.96 -17.33
CA LEU A 111 -3.76 41.42 -16.00
C LEU A 111 -5.12 40.72 -15.95
N ASP A 112 -5.15 39.49 -15.44
CA ASP A 112 -6.35 38.65 -15.31
C ASP A 112 -6.48 38.14 -13.86
N VAL A 113 -7.53 38.58 -13.16
CA VAL A 113 -7.86 38.19 -11.78
C VAL A 113 -8.97 37.16 -11.81
N VAL A 114 -8.71 35.99 -11.22
CA VAL A 114 -9.65 34.87 -11.16
C VAL A 114 -9.81 34.40 -9.71
N PRO A 115 -11.01 34.48 -9.10
CA PRO A 115 -11.28 33.94 -7.77
C PRO A 115 -11.36 32.41 -7.78
N ILE A 116 -10.68 31.76 -6.84
CA ILE A 116 -10.61 30.31 -6.69
C ILE A 116 -11.38 29.89 -5.44
N LYS A 117 -12.32 28.97 -5.62
CA LYS A 117 -13.21 28.47 -4.57
C LYS A 117 -12.66 27.24 -3.86
N ASN A 118 -13.04 27.06 -2.60
CA ASN A 118 -12.75 25.89 -1.76
C ASN A 118 -13.89 24.85 -1.81
N GLU A 119 -13.77 23.73 -1.09
CA GLU A 119 -14.78 22.68 -0.89
C GLU A 119 -16.16 23.21 -0.51
N LYS A 120 -16.18 24.26 0.29
CA LYS A 120 -17.42 24.90 0.78
C LYS A 120 -18.03 25.91 -0.21
N GLY A 121 -17.46 26.07 -1.41
CA GLY A 121 -17.91 27.05 -2.41
C GLY A 121 -17.48 28.50 -2.15
N GLU A 122 -16.73 28.74 -1.07
CA GLU A 122 -16.19 30.05 -0.69
C GLU A 122 -14.89 30.35 -1.44
N VAL A 123 -14.67 31.61 -1.83
CA VAL A 123 -13.41 32.05 -2.46
C VAL A 123 -12.27 32.01 -1.43
N ALA A 124 -11.29 31.14 -1.63
CA ALA A 124 -10.12 30.97 -0.76
C ALA A 124 -8.88 31.67 -1.29
N LEU A 125 -8.67 31.67 -2.61
CA LEU A 125 -7.48 32.24 -3.24
C LEU A 125 -7.89 33.12 -4.44
N PHE A 126 -7.03 34.06 -4.81
CA PHE A 126 -7.08 34.78 -6.08
C PHE A 126 -5.89 34.35 -6.94
N LEU A 127 -6.15 33.95 -8.18
CA LEU A 127 -5.13 33.75 -9.20
C LEU A 127 -5.04 35.02 -10.04
N VAL A 128 -3.87 35.67 -10.02
CA VAL A 128 -3.61 36.88 -10.81
C VAL A 128 -2.54 36.56 -11.85
N SER A 129 -2.92 36.51 -13.11
CA SER A 129 -2.03 36.25 -14.25
C SER A 129 -1.59 37.55 -14.91
N HIS A 130 -0.33 37.59 -15.32
CA HIS A 130 0.35 38.72 -15.92
C HIS A 130 0.91 38.31 -17.29
N LYS A 131 0.46 38.96 -18.36
CA LYS A 131 0.96 38.69 -19.71
C LYS A 131 1.55 39.94 -20.33
N ASP A 132 2.82 39.88 -20.70
CA ASP A 132 3.47 40.95 -21.45
C ASP A 132 2.88 41.03 -22.88
N ILE A 133 2.31 42.18 -23.20
CA ILE A 133 1.71 42.50 -24.50
C ILE A 133 2.43 43.67 -25.19
N THR A 134 3.60 44.07 -24.69
CA THR A 134 4.36 45.23 -25.18
C THR A 134 4.56 45.16 -26.69
N ASP A 135 5.12 44.06 -27.22
CA ASP A 135 5.35 43.86 -28.66
C ASP A 135 4.11 44.01 -29.54
N THR A 136 2.94 43.61 -29.03
CA THR A 136 1.68 43.70 -29.78
C THR A 136 1.17 45.14 -29.84
N LYS A 137 1.33 45.90 -28.76
CA LYS A 137 0.95 47.32 -28.71
C LYS A 137 1.91 48.19 -29.53
N THR A 138 3.22 47.91 -29.48
CA THR A 138 4.21 48.64 -30.30
C THR A 138 3.97 48.43 -31.80
N ARG A 139 3.59 47.21 -32.21
CA ARG A 139 3.23 46.90 -33.60
C ARG A 139 1.90 47.50 -34.04
N ALA A 140 0.87 47.45 -33.20
CA ALA A 140 -0.42 48.07 -33.50
C ALA A 140 -0.30 49.60 -33.64
N SER A 141 0.53 50.22 -32.80
CA SER A 141 0.86 51.64 -32.92
C SER A 141 1.60 51.94 -34.24
N ALA A 142 2.58 51.11 -34.61
CA ALA A 142 3.33 51.27 -35.87
C ALA A 142 2.51 51.01 -37.16
N GLU A 143 1.46 50.18 -37.11
CA GLU A 143 0.53 49.97 -38.23
C GLU A 143 -0.46 51.14 -38.37
N ASN A 144 -0.89 51.78 -37.28
CA ASN A 144 -1.73 52.99 -37.32
C ASN A 144 -1.04 54.19 -38.01
N TRP A 145 0.30 54.25 -37.98
CA TRP A 145 1.06 55.27 -38.71
C TRP A 145 1.19 55.01 -40.22
N LYS A 146 0.78 53.83 -40.72
CA LYS A 146 0.96 53.42 -42.13
C LYS A 146 -0.32 53.43 -42.99
N GLU A 147 -1.45 53.90 -42.48
CA GLU A 147 -2.67 54.11 -43.29
C GLU A 147 -2.65 55.41 -44.13
N GLY A 148 -1.55 56.16 -44.14
CA GLY A 148 -1.32 57.27 -45.06
C GLY A 148 -0.01 57.12 -45.85
N GLY A 149 -0.01 56.34 -46.95
CA GLY A 149 1.10 56.33 -47.92
C GLY A 149 1.44 54.96 -48.50
N GLY A 150 1.42 54.84 -49.83
CA GLY A 150 1.49 53.57 -50.57
C GLY A 150 2.86 52.87 -50.66
N ARG A 151 2.78 51.54 -50.93
CA ARG A 151 3.67 50.60 -51.68
C ARG A 151 5.20 50.89 -51.66
N ARG A 152 6.13 49.94 -51.47
CA ARG A 152 6.24 48.50 -51.84
C ARG A 152 7.52 47.89 -51.19
N ARG A 153 7.45 46.58 -50.91
CA ARG A 153 8.48 45.51 -50.68
C ARG A 153 9.99 45.80 -50.82
N TYR A 154 10.81 45.19 -49.95
CA TYR A 154 11.81 44.14 -50.28
C TYR A 154 12.34 43.38 -49.02
N SER A 155 12.42 42.03 -49.12
CA SER A 155 13.38 41.00 -48.56
C SER A 155 13.78 41.02 -47.06
N ARG A 156 14.08 39.93 -46.32
CA ARG A 156 14.52 38.55 -46.63
C ARG A 156 14.25 37.64 -45.40
N ALA A 157 14.16 36.33 -45.65
CA ALA A 157 13.88 35.26 -44.68
C ALA A 157 15.03 34.96 -43.70
N GLY A 158 14.69 34.46 -42.50
CA GLY A 158 15.64 33.76 -41.62
C GLY A 158 15.19 33.56 -40.17
N ALA A 159 14.18 32.73 -39.90
CA ALA A 159 13.98 32.08 -38.58
C ALA A 159 12.90 30.96 -38.66
N LYS A 160 13.31 29.78 -39.16
CA LYS A 160 12.49 28.56 -39.09
C LYS A 160 12.54 28.02 -37.65
N GLY A 161 11.57 28.41 -36.83
CA GLY A 161 11.38 27.85 -35.48
C GLY A 161 10.31 28.58 -34.66
N PHE A 162 10.17 29.88 -34.85
CA PHE A 162 9.31 30.74 -33.99
C PHE A 162 7.82 30.76 -34.37
N ASN A 163 7.47 30.37 -35.61
CA ASN A 163 6.11 30.49 -36.14
C ASN A 163 5.17 29.33 -35.76
N ALA A 164 5.69 28.19 -35.29
CA ALA A 164 4.87 27.06 -34.84
C ALA A 164 4.24 27.33 -33.46
N ASN A 165 5.02 27.90 -32.51
CA ASN A 165 4.54 28.32 -31.19
C ASN A 165 3.49 29.43 -31.26
N ARG A 166 3.59 30.31 -32.27
CA ARG A 166 2.63 31.42 -32.51
C ARG A 166 1.27 30.97 -33.04
N ARG A 167 1.19 29.82 -33.73
CA ARG A 167 -0.08 29.22 -34.19
C ARG A 167 -0.76 28.39 -33.10
N ARG A 168 0.01 27.70 -32.23
CA ARG A 168 -0.53 26.93 -31.10
C ARG A 168 -1.08 27.81 -29.97
N SER A 169 -0.40 28.90 -29.64
CA SER A 169 -0.88 29.88 -28.64
C SER A 169 -2.20 30.55 -29.05
N ARG A 170 -2.44 30.77 -30.36
CA ARG A 170 -3.75 31.19 -30.90
C ARG A 170 -4.84 30.15 -30.67
N ALA A 171 -4.57 28.86 -30.85
CA ALA A 171 -5.56 27.79 -30.68
C ALA A 171 -6.00 27.62 -29.21
N VAL A 172 -5.06 27.77 -28.26
CA VAL A 172 -5.36 27.72 -26.82
C VAL A 172 -6.18 28.94 -26.37
N LEU A 173 -5.90 30.12 -26.92
CA LEU A 173 -6.67 31.34 -26.66
C LEU A 173 -8.07 31.33 -27.28
N TYR A 174 -8.24 30.73 -28.47
CA TYR A 174 -9.56 30.53 -29.08
C TYR A 174 -10.47 29.64 -28.21
N HIS A 175 -9.89 28.72 -27.44
CA HIS A 175 -10.63 27.83 -26.52
C HIS A 175 -10.99 28.48 -25.17
N LEU A 176 -10.32 29.57 -24.77
CA LEU A 176 -10.53 30.24 -23.48
C LEU A 176 -11.25 31.60 -23.58
N SER A 177 -11.11 32.31 -24.71
CA SER A 177 -11.57 33.70 -24.87
C SER A 177 -12.93 33.82 -25.58
N GLY A 178 -13.92 33.00 -25.21
CA GLY A 178 -15.26 33.09 -25.81
C GLY A 178 -15.77 34.54 -25.93
N HIS A 179 -15.77 35.04 -27.17
CA HIS A 179 -16.42 36.27 -27.67
C HIS A 179 -15.72 37.64 -27.50
N LEU A 180 -15.15 38.17 -28.61
CA LEU A 180 -15.45 39.53 -29.11
C LEU A 180 -14.94 39.74 -30.57
N GLN A 181 -15.83 39.66 -31.57
CA GLN A 181 -15.67 40.40 -32.83
C GLN A 181 -17.04 40.95 -33.23
N LYS A 182 -17.13 42.29 -33.31
CA LYS A 182 -18.34 43.02 -33.70
C LYS A 182 -18.64 42.82 -35.20
N GLN A 183 -19.84 42.28 -35.46
CA GLN A 183 -20.73 42.38 -36.64
C GLN A 183 -20.20 42.40 -38.08
N GLY A 184 -20.64 41.38 -38.84
CA GLY A 184 -21.08 41.51 -40.23
C GLY A 184 -22.41 40.76 -40.41
N LYS A 185 -23.45 41.43 -40.93
CA LYS A 185 -24.82 40.91 -41.09
C LYS A 185 -24.88 39.71 -42.05
N GLY A 186 -25.50 38.61 -41.62
CA GLY A 186 -25.87 37.48 -42.49
C GLY A 186 -26.61 36.39 -41.70
N LYS A 187 -27.93 36.29 -41.87
CA LYS A 187 -28.79 35.29 -41.23
C LYS A 187 -28.43 33.87 -41.70
N ARG A 188 -27.87 33.03 -40.83
CA ARG A 188 -28.08 31.56 -40.85
C ARG A 188 -28.09 31.02 -39.41
N LYS A 189 -29.23 30.49 -38.98
CA LYS A 189 -29.38 29.69 -37.76
C LYS A 189 -28.51 28.43 -37.90
N LEU A 190 -27.60 28.17 -36.96
CA LEU A 190 -26.96 26.86 -36.83
C LEU A 190 -27.14 26.35 -35.39
N HIS A 191 -27.54 25.08 -35.33
CA HIS A 191 -27.96 24.30 -34.18
C HIS A 191 -26.97 24.35 -33.00
N LYS A 192 -27.56 24.41 -31.80
CA LYS A 192 -26.89 24.29 -30.51
C LYS A 192 -26.66 22.80 -30.24
N GLY A 193 -25.41 22.37 -30.22
CA GLY A 193 -24.99 21.01 -29.86
C GLY A 193 -23.60 20.73 -30.42
N VAL A 194 -22.73 20.06 -29.66
CA VAL A 194 -21.43 19.46 -30.04
C VAL A 194 -20.12 20.18 -29.62
N PHE A 195 -20.10 21.40 -29.05
CA PHE A 195 -18.83 22.02 -28.59
C PHE A 195 -18.80 22.43 -27.11
N GLY A 196 -18.06 21.63 -26.32
CA GLY A 196 -17.21 22.03 -25.18
C GLY A 196 -17.86 22.71 -23.97
N GLU A 197 -18.00 21.97 -22.86
CA GLU A 197 -18.19 22.56 -21.53
C GLU A 197 -17.07 23.58 -21.22
N LYS A 198 -17.43 24.71 -20.58
CA LYS A 198 -16.47 25.66 -20.02
C LYS A 198 -15.52 24.88 -19.10
N PRO A 199 -14.20 24.90 -19.29
CA PRO A 199 -13.32 24.04 -18.51
C PRO A 199 -13.21 24.61 -17.09
N ALA A 200 -13.89 23.98 -16.13
CA ALA A 200 -13.96 24.40 -14.74
C ALA A 200 -12.56 24.74 -14.17
N LEU A 201 -12.47 25.85 -13.44
CA LEU A 201 -11.26 26.24 -12.71
C LEU A 201 -10.96 25.20 -11.63
N PRO A 202 -9.69 24.83 -11.39
CA PRO A 202 -9.35 23.92 -10.31
C PRO A 202 -9.73 24.58 -8.98
N GLU A 203 -10.56 23.90 -8.20
CA GLU A 203 -10.90 24.35 -6.85
C GLU A 203 -9.75 24.00 -5.90
N TYR A 204 -9.50 24.84 -4.90
CA TYR A 204 -8.52 24.56 -3.84
C TYR A 204 -9.11 23.50 -2.91
N LYS A 205 -8.92 22.22 -3.27
CA LYS A 205 -9.48 21.06 -2.56
C LYS A 205 -8.40 20.01 -2.35
N VAL A 206 -8.49 19.30 -1.23
CA VAL A 206 -7.71 18.08 -0.99
C VAL A 206 -8.35 17.01 -1.85
N ALA A 207 -7.96 16.97 -3.12
CA ALA A 207 -8.55 16.07 -4.09
C ALA A 207 -8.23 14.62 -3.69
N ALA A 208 -9.20 13.94 -3.05
CA ALA A 208 -9.20 12.49 -3.06
C ALA A 208 -9.09 12.06 -4.53
N ALA A 209 -8.12 11.20 -4.85
CA ALA A 209 -7.86 10.77 -6.22
C ALA A 209 -9.19 10.44 -6.91
N ARG A 210 -9.52 11.16 -8.00
CA ARG A 210 -10.80 11.03 -8.69
C ARG A 210 -10.97 9.56 -9.09
N LYS A 211 -11.83 8.85 -8.38
CA LYS A 211 -12.21 7.48 -8.73
C LYS A 211 -13.04 7.58 -10.00
N SER A 212 -12.46 7.28 -11.15
CA SER A 212 -13.27 7.08 -12.35
C SER A 212 -14.24 5.92 -12.08
N PRO A 213 -15.50 6.02 -12.50
CA PRO A 213 -16.42 4.90 -12.41
C PRO A 213 -15.79 3.72 -13.16
N PHE A 214 -15.86 2.51 -12.60
CA PHE A 214 -15.30 1.27 -13.17
C PHE A 214 -13.76 1.08 -13.09
N ILE A 215 -13.10 1.59 -12.04
CA ILE A 215 -11.74 1.16 -11.68
C ILE A 215 -11.74 0.43 -10.34
N LEU A 216 -11.15 -0.76 -10.33
CA LEU A 216 -11.00 -1.60 -9.14
C LEU A 216 -9.66 -1.33 -8.46
N LEU A 217 -9.68 -1.22 -7.13
CA LEU A 217 -8.48 -1.03 -6.35
C LEU A 217 -7.82 -2.38 -6.06
N HIS A 218 -6.50 -2.48 -6.29
CA HIS A 218 -5.73 -3.71 -6.04
C HIS A 218 -5.73 -4.19 -4.57
N TYR A 219 -6.04 -3.30 -3.63
CA TYR A 219 -6.16 -3.61 -2.19
C TYR A 219 -7.62 -3.68 -1.70
N GLY A 220 -8.60 -3.60 -2.62
CA GLY A 220 -10.02 -3.71 -2.26
C GLY A 220 -10.38 -5.10 -1.74
N THR A 221 -11.36 -5.18 -0.86
CA THR A 221 -11.88 -6.46 -0.30
C THR A 221 -12.45 -7.35 -1.40
N PHE A 222 -13.19 -6.77 -2.35
CA PHE A 222 -13.69 -7.49 -3.54
C PHE A 222 -12.54 -8.11 -4.35
N LYS A 223 -11.48 -7.35 -4.63
CA LYS A 223 -10.32 -7.86 -5.38
C LYS A 223 -9.61 -8.98 -4.62
N ALA A 224 -9.48 -8.88 -3.29
CA ALA A 224 -8.91 -9.95 -2.48
C ALA A 224 -9.75 -11.24 -2.53
N GLY A 225 -11.08 -11.13 -2.48
CA GLY A 225 -11.98 -12.27 -2.65
C GLY A 225 -11.91 -12.88 -4.06
N TRP A 226 -11.86 -12.03 -5.08
CA TRP A 226 -11.69 -12.44 -6.48
C TRP A 226 -10.36 -13.18 -6.70
N ASP A 227 -9.25 -12.67 -6.16
CA ASP A 227 -7.95 -13.34 -6.23
C ASP A 227 -7.97 -14.71 -5.55
N GLY A 228 -8.71 -14.86 -4.45
CA GLY A 228 -8.95 -16.15 -3.82
C GLY A 228 -9.75 -17.12 -4.70
N LEU A 229 -10.77 -16.64 -5.42
CA LEU A 229 -11.54 -17.44 -6.37
C LEU A 229 -10.69 -17.89 -7.57
N ILE A 230 -9.87 -16.99 -8.12
CA ILE A 230 -8.94 -17.31 -9.21
C ILE A 230 -7.89 -18.32 -8.73
N LEU A 231 -7.36 -18.16 -7.52
CA LEU A 231 -6.45 -19.14 -6.92
C LEU A 231 -7.09 -20.54 -6.85
N LEU A 232 -8.33 -20.65 -6.38
CA LEU A 232 -9.05 -21.92 -6.33
C LEU A 232 -9.25 -22.52 -7.74
N ALA A 233 -9.61 -21.69 -8.72
CA ALA A 233 -9.74 -22.11 -10.12
C ALA A 233 -8.39 -22.58 -10.70
N THR A 234 -7.27 -21.92 -10.37
CA THR A 234 -5.94 -22.37 -10.80
C THR A 234 -5.54 -23.70 -10.17
N LEU A 235 -5.89 -23.93 -8.90
CA LEU A 235 -5.64 -25.21 -8.22
C LEU A 235 -6.44 -26.34 -8.87
N TYR A 236 -7.71 -26.09 -9.20
CA TYR A 236 -8.55 -27.04 -9.91
C TYR A 236 -7.93 -27.47 -11.25
N VAL A 237 -7.44 -26.51 -12.05
CA VAL A 237 -6.78 -26.78 -13.33
C VAL A 237 -5.48 -27.56 -13.14
N ALA A 238 -4.69 -27.22 -12.11
CA ALA A 238 -3.43 -27.88 -11.81
C ALA A 238 -3.60 -29.37 -11.44
N VAL A 239 -4.77 -29.77 -10.93
CA VAL A 239 -5.12 -31.17 -10.66
C VAL A 239 -5.79 -31.84 -11.86
N THR A 240 -6.80 -31.19 -12.46
CA THR A 240 -7.62 -31.83 -13.49
C THR A 240 -6.90 -31.98 -14.84
N VAL A 241 -6.05 -31.03 -15.23
CA VAL A 241 -5.37 -31.08 -16.53
C VAL A 241 -4.39 -32.26 -16.63
N PRO A 242 -3.41 -32.45 -15.72
CA PRO A 242 -2.51 -33.61 -15.78
C PRO A 242 -3.27 -34.93 -15.69
N TYR A 243 -4.28 -35.00 -14.82
CA TYR A 243 -5.15 -36.18 -14.72
C TYR A 243 -5.84 -36.49 -16.07
N SER A 244 -6.45 -35.49 -16.71
CA SER A 244 -7.15 -35.68 -17.99
C SER A 244 -6.21 -36.11 -19.11
N VAL A 245 -4.98 -35.56 -19.16
CA VAL A 245 -3.99 -35.89 -20.19
C VAL A 245 -3.48 -37.32 -20.01
N CYS A 246 -3.18 -37.73 -18.77
CA CYS A 246 -2.58 -39.04 -18.50
C CYS A 246 -3.61 -40.18 -18.43
N PHE A 247 -4.85 -39.93 -17.98
CA PHE A 247 -5.84 -40.99 -17.72
C PHE A 247 -7.03 -41.00 -18.70
N ASN A 248 -7.38 -39.87 -19.34
CA ASN A 248 -8.49 -39.82 -20.32
C ASN A 248 -8.02 -39.81 -21.78
N GLY A 249 -6.76 -39.44 -22.05
CA GLY A 249 -6.22 -39.34 -23.42
C GLY A 249 -6.30 -40.63 -24.23
N THR A 250 -6.46 -41.79 -23.59
CA THR A 250 -6.45 -43.10 -24.25
C THR A 250 -7.83 -43.75 -24.42
N LYS A 251 -8.91 -43.15 -23.90
CA LYS A 251 -10.28 -43.64 -24.21
C LYS A 251 -10.83 -43.09 -25.52
N ASP A 252 -10.32 -41.97 -26.00
CA ASP A 252 -10.82 -41.25 -27.18
C ASP A 252 -10.19 -41.70 -28.51
N GLU A 253 -9.20 -42.60 -28.51
CA GLU A 253 -8.56 -43.08 -29.73
C GLU A 253 -9.37 -44.15 -30.50
N GLY A 254 -10.45 -44.68 -29.92
CA GLY A 254 -11.23 -45.79 -30.52
C GLY A 254 -12.75 -45.59 -30.68
N LEU A 255 -13.33 -44.46 -30.25
CA LEU A 255 -14.79 -44.23 -30.34
C LEU A 255 -15.16 -43.24 -31.49
N PRO A 256 -16.25 -43.49 -32.24
CA PRO A 256 -16.72 -42.61 -33.31
C PRO A 256 -16.97 -41.17 -32.83
N GLU A 257 -16.75 -40.19 -33.71
CA GLU A 257 -16.81 -38.73 -33.45
C GLU A 257 -18.08 -38.20 -32.76
N ALA A 258 -19.16 -38.99 -32.71
CA ALA A 258 -20.48 -38.62 -32.17
C ALA A 258 -20.66 -38.87 -30.65
N SER A 259 -19.73 -39.55 -29.98
CA SER A 259 -19.85 -39.94 -28.55
C SER A 259 -18.86 -39.25 -27.61
N ARG A 260 -18.17 -38.18 -28.07
CA ARG A 260 -17.32 -37.36 -27.20
C ARG A 260 -18.20 -36.55 -26.25
N ALA A 261 -18.04 -36.79 -24.95
CA ALA A 261 -18.79 -36.10 -23.91
C ALA A 261 -18.52 -34.57 -23.97
N PRO A 262 -19.55 -33.73 -23.76
CA PRO A 262 -19.35 -32.29 -23.64
C PRO A 262 -18.37 -31.97 -22.50
N PRO A 263 -17.61 -30.87 -22.58
CA PRO A 263 -16.73 -30.44 -21.49
C PRO A 263 -17.54 -30.32 -20.20
N SER A 264 -16.94 -30.71 -19.08
CA SER A 264 -17.58 -30.61 -17.78
C SER A 264 -18.04 -29.17 -17.53
N VAL A 265 -19.23 -29.00 -16.94
CA VAL A 265 -19.76 -27.68 -16.57
C VAL A 265 -18.74 -26.91 -15.71
N CYS A 266 -17.97 -27.62 -14.89
CA CYS A 266 -16.90 -27.05 -14.07
C CYS A 266 -15.74 -26.48 -14.93
N ASP A 267 -15.32 -27.19 -15.97
CA ASP A 267 -14.25 -26.73 -16.87
C ASP A 267 -14.67 -25.46 -17.61
N LEU A 268 -15.90 -25.43 -18.14
CA LEU A 268 -16.46 -24.25 -18.80
C LEU A 268 -16.57 -23.06 -17.84
N SER A 269 -17.03 -23.29 -16.61
CA SER A 269 -17.14 -22.25 -15.58
C SER A 269 -15.78 -21.63 -15.25
N VAL A 270 -14.76 -22.48 -15.12
CA VAL A 270 -13.38 -22.06 -14.84
C VAL A 270 -12.79 -21.26 -16.00
N GLU A 271 -13.06 -21.63 -17.26
CA GLU A 271 -12.65 -20.85 -18.43
C GLU A 271 -13.29 -19.45 -18.45
N ILE A 272 -14.60 -19.36 -18.18
CA ILE A 272 -15.32 -18.09 -18.09
C ILE A 272 -14.70 -17.20 -16.99
N LEU A 273 -14.37 -17.76 -15.83
CA LEU A 273 -13.74 -17.02 -14.73
C LEU A 273 -12.38 -16.42 -15.15
N PHE A 274 -11.55 -17.14 -15.91
CA PHE A 274 -10.28 -16.61 -16.38
C PHE A 274 -10.43 -15.52 -17.44
N ILE A 275 -11.43 -15.61 -18.30
CA ILE A 275 -11.76 -14.54 -19.26
C ILE A 275 -12.22 -13.28 -18.51
N LEU A 276 -13.09 -13.44 -17.51
CA LEU A 276 -13.52 -12.33 -16.65
C LEU A 276 -12.33 -11.71 -15.90
N ASP A 277 -11.38 -12.53 -15.44
CA ASP A 277 -10.17 -12.03 -14.76
C ASP A 277 -9.33 -11.11 -15.66
N ILE A 278 -9.16 -11.46 -16.93
CA ILE A 278 -8.47 -10.61 -17.91
C ILE A 278 -9.17 -9.25 -18.02
N VAL A 279 -10.51 -9.25 -18.14
CA VAL A 279 -11.31 -8.02 -18.22
C VAL A 279 -11.15 -7.16 -16.96
N LEU A 280 -11.15 -7.77 -15.78
CA LEU A 280 -10.96 -7.06 -14.50
C LEU A 280 -9.53 -6.53 -14.32
N ASN A 281 -8.52 -7.25 -14.80
CA ASN A 281 -7.12 -6.82 -14.74
C ASN A 281 -6.87 -5.56 -15.58
N PHE A 282 -7.54 -5.39 -16.73
CA PHE A 282 -7.52 -4.14 -17.50
C PHE A 282 -8.09 -2.93 -16.75
N ARG A 283 -8.85 -3.14 -15.67
CA ARG A 283 -9.49 -2.10 -14.85
C ARG A 283 -8.96 -2.04 -13.42
N THR A 284 -7.94 -2.82 -13.09
CA THR A 284 -7.35 -2.86 -11.74
C THR A 284 -6.18 -1.88 -11.64
N THR A 285 -6.12 -1.09 -10.57
CA THR A 285 -5.01 -0.16 -10.33
C THR A 285 -3.69 -0.88 -10.06
N PHE A 286 -2.58 -0.23 -10.37
CA PHE A 286 -1.24 -0.71 -10.01
C PHE A 286 -0.44 0.36 -9.26
N VAL A 287 0.62 -0.07 -8.60
CA VAL A 287 1.55 0.81 -7.87
C VAL A 287 2.76 1.08 -8.76
N SER A 288 3.05 2.36 -9.03
CA SER A 288 4.21 2.78 -9.79
C SER A 288 5.52 2.56 -9.00
N LYS A 289 6.67 2.62 -9.68
CA LYS A 289 8.00 2.57 -9.03
C LYS A 289 8.19 3.70 -7.99
N SER A 290 7.48 4.82 -8.15
CA SER A 290 7.45 5.94 -7.21
C SER A 290 6.60 5.68 -5.96
N GLY A 291 5.95 4.51 -5.86
CA GLY A 291 5.06 4.16 -4.75
C GLY A 291 3.67 4.80 -4.84
N GLN A 292 3.34 5.55 -5.90
CA GLN A 292 2.00 6.12 -6.09
C GLN A 292 1.06 5.13 -6.79
N VAL A 293 -0.23 5.20 -6.44
CA VAL A 293 -1.28 4.42 -7.09
C VAL A 293 -1.74 5.13 -8.36
N VAL A 294 -1.65 4.45 -9.51
CA VAL A 294 -2.07 4.99 -10.80
C VAL A 294 -3.53 4.64 -11.06
N PHE A 295 -4.34 5.67 -11.35
CA PHE A 295 -5.78 5.54 -11.65
C PHE A 295 -6.12 5.80 -13.13
N ASP A 296 -5.16 6.15 -13.98
CA ASP A 296 -5.44 6.41 -15.40
C ASP A 296 -5.70 5.09 -16.17
N PRO A 297 -6.88 4.92 -16.82
CA PRO A 297 -7.20 3.69 -17.54
C PRO A 297 -6.26 3.40 -18.71
N HIS A 298 -5.74 4.43 -19.40
CA HIS A 298 -4.80 4.23 -20.51
C HIS A 298 -3.44 3.72 -20.01
N ALA A 299 -2.93 4.30 -18.93
CA ALA A 299 -1.71 3.81 -18.28
C ALA A 299 -1.87 2.38 -17.76
N ILE A 300 -3.01 2.03 -17.14
CA ILE A 300 -3.30 0.66 -16.67
C ILE A 300 -3.31 -0.31 -17.85
N PHE A 301 -4.01 0.05 -18.93
CA PHE A 301 -4.11 -0.77 -20.13
C PHE A 301 -2.73 -1.09 -20.74
N LEU A 302 -1.91 -0.06 -21.01
CA LEU A 302 -0.58 -0.24 -21.59
C LEU A 302 0.35 -1.04 -20.68
N HIS A 303 0.26 -0.81 -19.37
CA HIS A 303 1.06 -1.53 -18.38
C HIS A 303 0.73 -3.03 -18.36
N TYR A 304 -0.55 -3.38 -18.37
CA TYR A 304 -0.99 -4.77 -18.38
C TYR A 304 -0.68 -5.47 -19.71
N LEU A 305 -0.92 -4.79 -20.84
CA LEU A 305 -0.67 -5.31 -22.18
C LEU A 305 0.80 -5.71 -22.39
N THR A 306 1.73 -4.91 -21.86
CA THR A 306 3.18 -5.12 -22.04
C THR A 306 3.75 -6.21 -21.12
N ARG A 307 3.05 -6.57 -20.03
CA ARG A 307 3.60 -7.46 -18.99
C ARG A 307 2.95 -8.83 -18.92
N TRP A 308 1.66 -8.88 -18.61
CA TRP A 308 0.98 -10.11 -18.21
C TRP A 308 -0.09 -10.57 -19.21
N PHE A 309 -0.62 -9.66 -20.03
CA PHE A 309 -1.71 -9.97 -20.96
C PHE A 309 -1.41 -11.16 -21.89
N VAL A 310 -0.22 -11.23 -22.48
CA VAL A 310 0.12 -12.32 -23.41
C VAL A 310 0.08 -13.68 -22.72
N LEU A 311 0.65 -13.76 -21.51
CA LEU A 311 0.63 -14.99 -20.70
C LEU A 311 -0.80 -15.34 -20.27
N ASP A 312 -1.58 -14.34 -19.86
CA ASP A 312 -2.95 -14.53 -19.42
C ASP A 312 -3.88 -14.97 -20.55
N LEU A 313 -3.69 -14.43 -21.75
CA LEU A 313 -4.43 -14.79 -22.95
C LEU A 313 -4.13 -16.23 -23.36
N LEU A 314 -2.85 -16.61 -23.46
CA LEU A 314 -2.43 -17.97 -23.80
C LEU A 314 -2.99 -18.99 -22.79
N ALA A 315 -2.99 -18.63 -21.50
CA ALA A 315 -3.52 -19.45 -20.43
C ALA A 315 -5.06 -19.58 -20.48
N ALA A 316 -5.78 -18.62 -21.05
CA ALA A 316 -7.24 -18.59 -21.12
C ALA A 316 -7.84 -19.20 -22.40
N LEU A 317 -7.02 -19.69 -23.34
CA LEU A 317 -7.50 -20.24 -24.61
C LEU A 317 -8.38 -21.50 -24.40
N PRO A 318 -9.63 -21.52 -24.90
CA PRO A 318 -10.52 -22.66 -24.81
C PRO A 318 -10.23 -23.66 -25.94
N PHE A 319 -9.15 -24.44 -25.81
CA PHE A 319 -8.74 -25.42 -26.83
C PHE A 319 -9.80 -26.51 -27.08
N ASP A 320 -10.62 -26.84 -26.07
CA ASP A 320 -11.72 -27.80 -26.21
C ASP A 320 -12.82 -27.29 -27.18
N LEU A 321 -13.01 -25.96 -27.27
CA LEU A 321 -13.95 -25.35 -28.22
C LEU A 321 -13.40 -25.39 -29.66
N LEU A 322 -12.10 -25.19 -29.85
CA LEU A 322 -11.45 -25.31 -31.17
C LEU A 322 -11.52 -26.73 -31.73
N TYR A 323 -11.55 -27.74 -30.85
CA TYR A 323 -11.73 -29.14 -31.22
C TYR A 323 -13.14 -29.43 -31.77
N ALA A 324 -14.18 -28.76 -31.24
CA ALA A 324 -15.54 -28.84 -31.76
C ALA A 324 -15.69 -28.27 -33.19
N PHE A 325 -14.77 -27.41 -33.62
CA PHE A 325 -14.74 -26.81 -34.96
C PHE A 325 -13.95 -27.61 -36.01
N LYS A 326 -13.71 -28.92 -35.78
CA LYS A 326 -13.13 -29.86 -36.77
C LYS A 326 -11.77 -29.45 -37.36
N VAL A 327 -10.89 -28.84 -36.57
CA VAL A 327 -9.49 -28.63 -36.99
C VAL A 327 -8.70 -29.90 -36.69
N ASN A 328 -8.22 -30.57 -37.75
CA ASN A 328 -7.59 -31.89 -37.68
C ASN A 328 -6.16 -31.79 -37.08
N VAL A 329 -6.05 -31.76 -35.75
CA VAL A 329 -4.76 -31.71 -35.04
C VAL A 329 -4.45 -33.09 -34.47
N TYR A 330 -3.70 -33.90 -35.22
CA TYR A 330 -3.22 -35.22 -34.80
C TYR A 330 -2.24 -35.13 -33.60
N PHE A 331 -2.40 -36.03 -32.63
CA PHE A 331 -1.54 -36.38 -31.47
C PHE A 331 -1.14 -35.25 -30.49
N GLY A 332 -0.92 -34.01 -30.94
CA GLY A 332 -0.53 -32.87 -30.12
C GLY A 332 -1.68 -32.18 -29.39
N ALA A 333 -2.94 -32.38 -29.79
CA ALA A 333 -4.09 -31.65 -29.26
C ALA A 333 -4.33 -31.88 -27.76
N HIS A 334 -4.12 -33.10 -27.25
CA HIS A 334 -4.22 -33.39 -25.82
C HIS A 334 -3.06 -32.78 -25.02
N LEU A 335 -1.86 -32.72 -25.61
CA LEU A 335 -0.71 -32.08 -24.98
C LEU A 335 -0.86 -30.55 -24.95
N LEU A 336 -1.57 -29.93 -25.90
CA LEU A 336 -1.91 -28.50 -25.87
C LEU A 336 -2.71 -28.12 -24.60
N LYS A 337 -3.45 -29.05 -23.99
CA LYS A 337 -4.15 -28.78 -22.71
C LYS A 337 -3.17 -28.42 -21.59
N THR A 338 -1.91 -28.87 -21.65
CA THR A 338 -0.87 -28.54 -20.66
C THR A 338 -0.49 -27.06 -20.66
N VAL A 339 -0.78 -26.31 -21.74
CA VAL A 339 -0.64 -24.83 -21.78
C VAL A 339 -1.49 -24.17 -20.68
N ARG A 340 -2.59 -24.80 -20.25
CA ARG A 340 -3.40 -24.34 -19.11
C ARG A 340 -2.63 -24.32 -17.79
N LEU A 341 -1.52 -25.07 -17.64
CA LEU A 341 -0.66 -25.02 -16.44
C LEU A 341 0.10 -23.69 -16.32
N LEU A 342 0.26 -22.92 -17.41
CA LEU A 342 0.82 -21.56 -17.36
C LEU A 342 0.03 -20.64 -16.40
N ARG A 343 -1.23 -20.97 -16.09
CA ARG A 343 -2.06 -20.28 -15.09
C ARG A 343 -1.41 -20.23 -13.70
N LEU A 344 -0.55 -21.20 -13.35
CA LEU A 344 0.18 -21.20 -12.08
C LEU A 344 1.17 -20.03 -11.95
N LEU A 345 1.63 -19.46 -13.07
CA LEU A 345 2.48 -18.25 -13.05
C LEU A 345 1.74 -17.04 -12.47
N ARG A 346 0.40 -17.05 -12.44
CA ARG A 346 -0.42 -16.01 -11.77
C ARG A 346 -0.27 -16.00 -10.26
N LEU A 347 0.32 -17.05 -9.67
CA LEU A 347 0.65 -17.07 -8.25
C LEU A 347 1.85 -16.17 -7.93
N LEU A 348 2.78 -16.00 -8.88
CA LEU A 348 4.04 -15.27 -8.68
C LEU A 348 3.86 -13.83 -8.19
N PRO A 349 2.98 -13.00 -8.77
CA PRO A 349 2.80 -11.61 -8.32
C PRO A 349 2.25 -11.49 -6.89
N ASN A 350 1.56 -12.54 -6.41
CA ASN A 350 0.95 -12.57 -5.09
C ASN A 350 1.80 -13.29 -4.04
N LEU A 351 2.92 -13.92 -4.43
CA LEU A 351 3.82 -14.59 -3.47
C LEU A 351 4.34 -13.65 -2.40
N ASP A 352 4.68 -12.40 -2.75
CA ASP A 352 5.13 -11.38 -1.78
C ASP A 352 4.03 -10.97 -0.79
N ARG A 353 2.75 -11.13 -1.17
CA ARG A 353 1.61 -10.90 -0.28
C ARG A 353 1.46 -12.05 0.72
N TYR A 354 1.53 -13.28 0.22
CA TYR A 354 1.36 -14.49 1.02
C TYR A 354 2.57 -14.79 1.90
N SER A 355 3.78 -14.41 1.49
CA SER A 355 5.05 -14.65 2.22
C SER A 355 5.15 -13.97 3.59
N GLN A 356 4.27 -13.02 3.87
CA GLN A 356 4.26 -12.26 5.11
C GLN A 356 3.73 -13.05 6.29
N TYR A 357 2.79 -13.96 6.01
CA TYR A 357 2.17 -14.79 7.01
C TYR A 357 2.78 -16.18 6.94
N SER A 358 3.63 -16.47 7.94
CA SER A 358 4.30 -17.76 8.08
C SER A 358 3.38 -18.98 7.90
N ALA A 359 2.16 -18.94 8.44
CA ALA A 359 1.18 -20.03 8.30
C ALA A 359 0.70 -20.20 6.85
N VAL A 360 0.53 -19.10 6.11
CA VAL A 360 0.11 -19.13 4.69
C VAL A 360 1.23 -19.67 3.80
N VAL A 361 2.49 -19.37 4.12
CA VAL A 361 3.64 -19.96 3.41
C VAL A 361 3.68 -21.47 3.60
N LEU A 362 3.45 -21.95 4.82
CA LEU A 362 3.43 -23.38 5.10
C LEU A 362 2.28 -24.08 4.37
N THR A 363 1.06 -23.53 4.40
CA THR A 363 -0.07 -24.11 3.67
C THR A 363 0.17 -24.11 2.17
N LEU A 364 0.70 -23.01 1.60
CA LEU A 364 1.08 -22.96 0.19
C LEU A 364 2.11 -24.04 -0.15
N LEU A 365 3.15 -24.20 0.67
CA LEU A 365 4.17 -25.21 0.44
C LEU A 365 3.61 -26.64 0.51
N MET A 366 2.70 -26.91 1.45
CA MET A 366 2.00 -28.21 1.53
C MET A 366 1.10 -28.45 0.31
N THR A 367 0.44 -27.41 -0.21
CA THR A 367 -0.34 -27.55 -1.47
C THR A 367 0.55 -27.80 -2.67
N VAL A 368 1.72 -27.15 -2.77
CA VAL A 368 2.71 -27.40 -3.83
C VAL A 368 3.26 -28.83 -3.73
N PHE A 369 3.54 -29.32 -2.53
CA PHE A 369 3.97 -30.70 -2.30
C PHE A 369 2.90 -31.71 -2.76
N ALA A 370 1.63 -31.49 -2.41
CA ALA A 370 0.53 -32.35 -2.84
C ALA A 370 0.33 -32.32 -4.37
N LEU A 371 0.44 -31.15 -5.00
CA LEU A 371 0.37 -31.01 -6.45
C LEU A 371 1.53 -31.72 -7.15
N LEU A 372 2.75 -31.58 -6.64
CA LEU A 372 3.91 -32.28 -7.17
C LEU A 372 3.73 -33.80 -7.07
N ALA A 373 3.25 -34.31 -5.94
CA ALA A 373 2.95 -35.74 -5.78
C ALA A 373 1.90 -36.21 -6.79
N HIS A 374 0.85 -35.41 -7.01
CA HIS A 374 -0.15 -35.69 -8.04
C HIS A 374 0.45 -35.70 -9.46
N TRP A 375 1.33 -34.76 -9.80
CA TRP A 375 1.97 -34.69 -11.12
C TRP A 375 2.92 -35.86 -11.35
N VAL A 376 3.76 -36.18 -10.36
CA VAL A 376 4.63 -37.35 -10.38
C VAL A 376 3.81 -38.62 -10.56
N ALA A 377 2.66 -38.74 -9.87
CA ALA A 377 1.75 -39.88 -10.03
C ALA A 377 1.16 -39.97 -11.45
N CYS A 378 0.76 -38.85 -12.04
CA CYS A 378 0.24 -38.82 -13.41
C CYS A 378 1.31 -39.23 -14.43
N VAL A 379 2.54 -38.73 -14.29
CA VAL A 379 3.66 -39.09 -15.16
C VAL A 379 4.06 -40.56 -14.95
N TRP A 380 4.07 -41.05 -13.71
CA TRP A 380 4.33 -42.46 -13.38
C TRP A 380 3.34 -43.40 -14.05
N TYR A 381 2.05 -43.05 -14.00
CA TYR A 381 1.00 -43.76 -14.74
C TYR A 381 1.22 -43.74 -16.25
N PHE A 382 1.51 -42.56 -16.79
CA PHE A 382 1.76 -42.39 -18.22
C PHE A 382 2.95 -43.22 -18.72
N ILE A 383 4.05 -43.28 -17.96
CA ILE A 383 5.21 -44.13 -18.29
C ILE A 383 4.81 -45.61 -18.32
N GLY A 384 4.15 -46.09 -17.26
CA GLY A 384 3.71 -47.49 -17.19
C GLY A 384 2.77 -47.85 -18.34
N GLN A 385 1.83 -46.98 -18.68
CA GLN A 385 0.92 -47.20 -19.78
C GLN A 385 1.62 -47.21 -21.16
N ARG A 386 2.55 -46.28 -21.41
CA ARG A 386 3.32 -46.25 -22.66
C ARG A 386 4.22 -47.47 -22.82
N GLU A 387 4.80 -47.98 -21.74
CA GLU A 387 5.60 -49.22 -21.79
C GLU A 387 4.72 -50.44 -22.13
N VAL A 388 3.50 -50.51 -21.60
CA VAL A 388 2.51 -51.54 -21.96
C VAL A 388 2.12 -51.45 -23.45
N GLU A 389 1.83 -50.25 -23.96
CA GLU A 389 1.38 -50.03 -25.34
C GLU A 389 2.50 -50.22 -26.39
N SER A 390 3.75 -49.92 -26.03
CA SER A 390 4.91 -49.99 -26.93
C SER A 390 5.35 -51.40 -27.33
N SER A 391 4.91 -52.43 -26.61
CA SER A 391 5.32 -53.83 -26.81
C SER A 391 4.14 -54.71 -27.26
N PRO A 392 3.64 -54.57 -28.51
CA PRO A 392 2.43 -55.25 -28.98
C PRO A 392 2.58 -56.76 -29.22
N SER A 393 3.80 -57.30 -29.32
CA SER A 393 4.06 -58.71 -29.66
C SER A 393 4.51 -59.60 -28.49
N GLN A 394 4.95 -59.01 -27.37
CA GLN A 394 5.34 -59.71 -26.14
C GLN A 394 4.98 -58.82 -24.96
N LEU A 395 4.08 -59.24 -24.05
CA LEU A 395 3.83 -58.49 -22.82
C LEU A 395 5.14 -58.39 -22.01
N PRO A 396 5.68 -57.19 -21.73
CA PRO A 396 6.79 -57.04 -20.81
C PRO A 396 6.30 -57.44 -19.41
N GLY A 397 6.76 -58.59 -18.89
CA GLY A 397 6.31 -59.12 -17.60
C GLY A 397 6.85 -58.37 -16.36
N ILE A 398 7.58 -57.27 -16.56
CA ILE A 398 8.39 -56.64 -15.50
C ILE A 398 7.95 -55.22 -15.11
N GLY A 399 7.10 -54.55 -15.89
CA GLY A 399 6.66 -53.16 -15.61
C GLY A 399 5.81 -53.06 -14.34
N TRP A 400 5.85 -51.90 -13.68
CA TRP A 400 5.17 -51.69 -12.40
C TRP A 400 3.64 -51.84 -12.51
N LEU A 401 3.06 -51.42 -13.64
CA LEU A 401 1.61 -51.44 -13.87
C LEU A 401 1.09 -52.86 -14.11
N GLN A 402 1.89 -53.69 -14.77
CA GLN A 402 1.63 -55.12 -14.96
C GLN A 402 1.80 -55.89 -13.66
N GLU A 403 2.81 -55.58 -12.86
CA GLU A 403 3.00 -56.17 -11.53
C GLU A 403 1.83 -55.83 -10.59
N LEU A 404 1.30 -54.60 -10.66
CA LEU A 404 0.07 -54.22 -9.96
C LEU A 404 -1.13 -55.05 -10.44
N ALA A 405 -1.31 -55.17 -11.76
CA ALA A 405 -2.39 -55.95 -12.37
C ALA A 405 -2.36 -57.42 -11.89
N ARG A 406 -1.15 -57.99 -11.81
CA ARG A 406 -0.92 -59.35 -11.30
C ARG A 406 -1.30 -59.49 -9.83
N ARG A 407 -0.92 -58.53 -8.98
CA ARG A 407 -1.26 -58.54 -7.55
C ARG A 407 -2.75 -58.34 -7.27
N LEU A 408 -3.44 -57.64 -8.15
CA LEU A 408 -4.89 -57.40 -8.06
C LEU A 408 -5.72 -58.47 -8.80
N GLU A 409 -5.09 -59.55 -9.26
CA GLU A 409 -5.77 -60.64 -10.01
C GLU A 409 -6.55 -60.15 -11.25
N THR A 410 -6.11 -59.03 -11.84
CA THR A 410 -6.70 -58.41 -13.04
C THR A 410 -5.66 -58.23 -14.13
N PRO A 411 -5.00 -59.31 -14.59
CA PRO A 411 -3.89 -59.22 -15.54
C PRO A 411 -4.34 -58.69 -16.90
N TYR A 412 -3.40 -58.10 -17.63
CA TYR A 412 -3.58 -57.77 -19.04
C TYR A 412 -3.52 -59.04 -19.90
N TYR A 413 -4.36 -59.12 -20.92
CA TYR A 413 -4.36 -60.19 -21.91
C TYR A 413 -4.49 -59.60 -23.33
N LEU A 414 -3.79 -60.20 -24.28
CA LEU A 414 -3.91 -59.86 -25.70
C LEU A 414 -5.08 -60.64 -26.30
N ALA A 415 -6.06 -59.93 -26.86
CA ALA A 415 -7.15 -60.55 -27.61
C ALA A 415 -7.03 -60.18 -29.10
N GLN A 416 -7.31 -61.15 -29.95
CA GLN A 416 -7.32 -60.95 -31.40
C GLN A 416 -8.72 -60.52 -31.84
N ARG A 417 -8.83 -59.36 -32.48
CA ARG A 417 -10.10 -58.89 -33.05
C ARG A 417 -10.23 -59.39 -34.48
N ASN A 418 -11.10 -60.39 -34.69
CA ASN A 418 -11.50 -60.78 -36.04
C ASN A 418 -12.62 -59.83 -36.50
N SER A 419 -12.38 -59.03 -37.53
CA SER A 419 -13.42 -58.22 -38.17
C SER A 419 -14.34 -59.12 -39.01
N SER A 420 -15.29 -59.81 -38.37
CA SER A 420 -16.43 -60.45 -39.05
C SER A 420 -17.58 -60.63 -38.06
N GLY A 421 -18.43 -59.62 -37.93
CA GLY A 421 -19.79 -59.80 -37.43
C GLY A 421 -20.70 -60.03 -38.62
N GLU A 422 -20.79 -61.27 -39.11
CA GLU A 422 -21.91 -61.82 -39.90
C GLU A 422 -21.66 -63.33 -40.10
N GLU A 423 -22.65 -64.15 -39.74
CA GLU A 423 -22.68 -65.59 -39.98
C GLU A 423 -23.10 -65.85 -41.44
N GLU A 424 -22.23 -66.41 -42.29
CA GLU A 424 -22.59 -67.06 -43.56
C GLU A 424 -21.58 -68.18 -43.88
N PRO A 425 -22.00 -69.33 -44.45
CA PRO A 425 -21.13 -70.51 -44.61
C PRO A 425 -20.34 -70.50 -45.93
N ALA A 426 -19.07 -70.86 -45.78
CA ALA A 426 -18.09 -71.36 -46.75
C ALA A 426 -18.42 -71.33 -48.26
N ASN A 427 -17.63 -70.56 -49.03
CA ASN A 427 -16.77 -71.14 -50.09
C ASN A 427 -15.79 -70.13 -50.73
N GLN A 428 -14.60 -70.66 -51.02
CA GLN A 428 -13.60 -70.23 -52.03
C GLN A 428 -12.68 -69.02 -51.75
N THR A 429 -11.43 -69.38 -51.43
CA THR A 429 -10.15 -68.90 -51.99
C THR A 429 -10.12 -67.50 -52.64
N SER A 430 -9.70 -66.50 -51.87
CA SER A 430 -8.81 -65.45 -52.37
C SER A 430 -8.09 -64.77 -51.22
N SER A 431 -6.80 -64.54 -51.42
CA SER A 431 -5.88 -63.80 -50.57
C SER A 431 -6.41 -62.43 -50.14
N SER A 432 -6.67 -62.24 -48.85
CA SER A 432 -6.71 -60.91 -48.23
C SER A 432 -5.78 -60.89 -47.02
N LEU A 433 -4.75 -60.03 -47.06
CA LEU A 433 -4.04 -59.60 -45.85
C LEU A 433 -5.05 -58.83 -45.00
N ASN A 434 -5.79 -59.54 -44.16
CA ASN A 434 -6.62 -58.92 -43.15
C ASN A 434 -5.68 -58.36 -42.08
N GLY A 435 -5.67 -57.03 -41.91
CA GLY A 435 -4.92 -56.37 -40.85
C GLY A 435 -5.36 -56.90 -39.49
N THR A 436 -4.58 -57.81 -38.91
CA THR A 436 -4.80 -58.36 -37.58
C THR A 436 -4.34 -57.33 -36.55
N THR A 437 -5.28 -56.58 -35.97
CA THR A 437 -5.00 -55.68 -34.86
C THR A 437 -5.14 -56.44 -33.55
N TRP A 438 -4.04 -56.52 -32.79
CA TRP A 438 -4.05 -57.03 -31.42
C TRP A 438 -4.56 -55.93 -30.49
N GLU A 439 -5.64 -56.18 -29.77
CA GLU A 439 -6.14 -55.27 -28.74
C GLU A 439 -5.71 -55.78 -27.35
N LEU A 440 -5.19 -54.86 -26.53
CA LEU A 440 -4.85 -55.15 -25.14
C LEU A 440 -6.11 -54.97 -24.28
N LEU A 441 -6.61 -56.05 -23.69
CA LEU A 441 -7.76 -56.04 -22.79
C LEU A 441 -7.36 -56.43 -21.36
N GLY A 442 -8.20 -56.07 -20.38
CA GLY A 442 -7.93 -56.30 -18.96
C GLY A 442 -7.16 -55.16 -18.30
N GLY A 443 -6.49 -55.46 -17.18
CA GLY A 443 -5.77 -54.48 -16.38
C GLY A 443 -6.53 -53.94 -15.15
N PRO A 444 -5.83 -53.24 -14.24
CA PRO A 444 -6.40 -52.71 -13.02
C PRO A 444 -7.34 -51.55 -13.30
N SER A 445 -8.36 -51.38 -12.45
CA SER A 445 -9.27 -50.24 -12.57
C SER A 445 -8.54 -48.89 -12.51
N LEU A 446 -9.02 -47.90 -13.26
CA LEU A 446 -8.43 -46.55 -13.32
C LEU A 446 -8.26 -45.92 -11.93
N ARG A 447 -9.22 -46.17 -11.03
CA ARG A 447 -9.18 -45.71 -9.64
C ARG A 447 -8.01 -46.35 -8.88
N SER A 448 -7.85 -47.66 -9.01
CA SER A 448 -6.75 -48.39 -8.36
C SER A 448 -5.39 -47.98 -8.92
N ALA A 449 -5.26 -47.86 -10.24
CA ALA A 449 -4.03 -47.40 -10.89
C ALA A 449 -3.63 -45.98 -10.43
N TYR A 450 -4.58 -45.05 -10.34
CA TYR A 450 -4.34 -43.69 -9.84
C TYR A 450 -3.91 -43.68 -8.36
N ILE A 451 -4.65 -44.37 -7.49
CA ILE A 451 -4.34 -44.43 -6.05
C ILE A 451 -2.96 -45.05 -5.83
N THR A 452 -2.63 -46.13 -6.54
CA THR A 452 -1.33 -46.79 -6.42
C THR A 452 -0.20 -45.92 -6.96
N SER A 453 -0.42 -45.18 -8.06
CA SER A 453 0.56 -44.21 -8.58
C SER A 453 0.81 -43.06 -7.61
N LEU A 454 -0.25 -42.56 -6.97
CA LEU A 454 -0.16 -41.50 -5.96
C LEU A 454 0.54 -42.00 -4.69
N TYR A 455 0.26 -43.24 -4.28
CA TYR A 455 0.96 -43.90 -3.18
C TYR A 455 2.46 -44.02 -3.45
N PHE A 456 2.85 -44.45 -4.65
CA PHE A 456 4.27 -44.48 -5.07
C PHE A 456 4.88 -43.08 -4.99
N ALA A 457 4.27 -42.08 -5.64
CA ALA A 457 4.76 -40.70 -5.65
C ALA A 457 4.93 -40.11 -4.24
N LEU A 458 3.94 -40.29 -3.37
CA LEU A 458 4.02 -39.85 -1.98
C LEU A 458 5.12 -40.59 -1.23
N SER A 459 5.23 -41.90 -1.37
CA SER A 459 6.27 -42.70 -0.69
C SER A 459 7.70 -42.32 -1.11
N SER A 460 7.91 -41.96 -2.38
CA SER A 460 9.20 -41.51 -2.91
C SER A 460 9.50 -40.06 -2.50
N LEU A 461 8.53 -39.14 -2.62
CA LEU A 461 8.72 -37.72 -2.28
C LEU A 461 8.89 -37.48 -0.77
N THR A 462 8.29 -38.34 0.06
CA THR A 462 8.46 -38.33 1.52
C THR A 462 9.68 -39.14 1.98
N SER A 463 10.46 -39.73 1.07
CA SER A 463 11.60 -40.59 1.36
C SER A 463 11.32 -41.83 2.23
N VAL A 464 10.07 -42.28 2.29
CA VAL A 464 9.67 -43.49 3.06
C VAL A 464 10.00 -44.77 2.30
N GLY A 465 9.66 -44.84 1.01
CA GLY A 465 10.07 -45.93 0.12
C GLY A 465 9.65 -47.34 0.55
N PHE A 466 8.35 -47.57 0.80
CA PHE A 466 7.84 -48.86 1.29
C PHE A 466 8.15 -50.10 0.42
N GLY A 467 8.50 -49.92 -0.87
CA GLY A 467 8.90 -51.01 -1.77
C GLY A 467 7.75 -51.86 -2.35
N ASN A 468 6.50 -51.59 -1.97
CA ASN A 468 5.33 -52.30 -2.53
C ASN A 468 5.13 -52.03 -4.03
N VAL A 469 5.48 -50.83 -4.48
CA VAL A 469 5.54 -50.44 -5.89
C VAL A 469 6.96 -49.95 -6.14
N SER A 470 7.65 -50.56 -7.09
CA SER A 470 9.06 -50.30 -7.38
C SER A 470 9.30 -50.16 -8.88
N ALA A 471 10.32 -49.39 -9.22
CA ALA A 471 10.82 -49.28 -10.58
C ALA A 471 11.65 -50.51 -10.96
N ASN A 472 11.22 -51.19 -12.01
CA ASN A 472 11.86 -52.39 -12.54
C ASN A 472 12.52 -52.11 -13.90
N THR A 473 11.89 -51.29 -14.75
CA THR A 473 12.44 -50.90 -16.06
C THR A 473 13.41 -49.72 -15.96
N ASP A 474 14.23 -49.51 -16.98
CA ASP A 474 15.23 -48.43 -16.95
C ASP A 474 14.58 -47.04 -16.98
N SER A 475 13.49 -46.87 -17.73
CA SER A 475 12.71 -45.62 -17.75
C SER A 475 12.10 -45.33 -16.38
N GLU A 476 11.51 -46.35 -15.74
CA GLU A 476 10.95 -46.27 -14.39
C GLU A 476 12.04 -45.90 -13.36
N LYS A 477 13.24 -46.49 -13.46
CA LYS A 477 14.37 -46.23 -12.55
C LYS A 477 14.89 -44.80 -12.70
N ILE A 478 15.09 -44.33 -13.93
CA ILE A 478 15.54 -42.95 -14.21
C ILE A 478 14.53 -41.97 -13.63
N PHE A 479 13.23 -42.17 -13.89
CA PHE A 479 12.18 -41.32 -13.34
C PHE A 479 12.13 -41.35 -11.81
N SER A 480 12.33 -42.51 -11.21
CA SER A 480 12.41 -42.66 -9.74
C SER A 480 13.60 -41.90 -9.16
N ILE A 481 14.78 -41.96 -9.78
CA ILE A 481 15.97 -41.19 -9.38
C ILE A 481 15.68 -39.68 -9.41
N CYS A 482 15.09 -39.19 -10.51
CA CYS A 482 14.69 -37.78 -10.61
C CYS A 482 13.68 -37.40 -9.53
N THR A 483 12.67 -38.23 -9.29
CA THR A 483 11.64 -38.00 -8.28
C THR A 483 12.23 -37.95 -6.86
N MET A 484 13.15 -38.87 -6.54
CA MET A 484 13.84 -38.87 -5.24
C MET A 484 14.67 -37.61 -5.03
N LEU A 485 15.39 -37.12 -6.05
CA LEU A 485 16.17 -35.88 -5.96
C LEU A 485 15.27 -34.65 -5.72
N VAL A 486 14.16 -34.55 -6.46
CA VAL A 486 13.17 -33.47 -6.26
C VAL A 486 12.52 -33.57 -4.87
N GLY A 487 12.19 -34.79 -4.44
CA GLY A 487 11.64 -35.07 -3.10
C GLY A 487 12.58 -34.62 -1.99
N ALA A 488 13.86 -34.96 -2.08
CA ALA A 488 14.88 -34.54 -1.11
C ALA A 488 14.99 -33.00 -1.00
N LEU A 489 14.99 -32.29 -2.13
CA LEU A 489 15.01 -30.82 -2.15
C LEU A 489 13.74 -30.23 -1.55
N MET A 490 12.57 -30.75 -1.91
CA MET A 490 11.29 -30.29 -1.36
C MET A 490 11.21 -30.51 0.14
N HIS A 491 11.63 -31.67 0.63
CA HIS A 491 11.68 -31.97 2.06
C HIS A 491 12.60 -30.99 2.80
N ALA A 492 13.78 -30.69 2.25
CA ALA A 492 14.68 -29.68 2.82
C ALA A 492 14.04 -28.29 2.91
N VAL A 493 13.28 -27.86 1.89
CA VAL A 493 12.55 -26.58 1.89
C VAL A 493 11.42 -26.57 2.91
N VAL A 494 10.65 -27.67 3.03
CA VAL A 494 9.58 -27.80 4.04
C VAL A 494 10.12 -27.71 5.45
N PHE A 495 11.13 -28.53 5.78
CA PHE A 495 11.74 -28.51 7.10
C PHE A 495 12.41 -27.17 7.41
N GLY A 496 13.12 -26.58 6.46
CA GLY A 496 13.72 -25.25 6.62
C GLY A 496 12.69 -24.17 6.96
N ASN A 497 11.54 -24.16 6.28
CA ASN A 497 10.45 -23.24 6.59
C ASN A 497 9.82 -23.53 7.95
N VAL A 498 9.51 -24.79 8.27
CA VAL A 498 8.96 -25.17 9.58
C VAL A 498 9.88 -24.72 10.71
N THR A 499 11.19 -24.96 10.59
CA THR A 499 12.18 -24.49 11.57
C THR A 499 12.18 -22.96 11.69
N ALA A 500 12.13 -22.23 10.57
CA ALA A 500 12.06 -20.76 10.60
C ALA A 500 10.78 -20.24 11.26
N ILE A 501 9.65 -20.91 11.06
CA ILE A 501 8.37 -20.56 11.72
C ILE A 501 8.47 -20.81 13.22
N ILE A 502 8.99 -21.95 13.65
CA ILE A 502 9.21 -22.28 15.05
C ILE A 502 10.13 -21.23 15.70
N GLN A 503 11.24 -20.89 15.05
CA GLN A 503 12.16 -19.85 15.54
C GLN A 503 11.46 -18.49 15.70
N ARG A 504 10.64 -18.07 14.72
CA ARG A 504 9.86 -16.83 14.81
C ARG A 504 8.82 -16.87 15.93
N MET A 505 8.10 -17.99 16.08
CA MET A 505 7.09 -18.17 17.13
C MET A 505 7.71 -18.08 18.53
N TYR A 506 8.88 -18.69 18.72
CA TYR A 506 9.59 -18.68 19.99
C TYR A 506 10.49 -17.46 20.19
N ALA A 507 10.64 -16.57 19.21
CA ALA A 507 11.55 -15.42 19.29
C ALA A 507 11.31 -14.54 20.54
N ARG A 508 10.05 -14.22 20.85
CA ARG A 508 9.72 -13.39 22.03
C ARG A 508 9.97 -14.11 23.35
N ARG A 509 9.62 -15.40 23.41
CA ARG A 509 9.87 -16.24 24.59
C ARG A 509 11.37 -16.45 24.81
N PHE A 510 12.11 -16.63 23.74
CA PHE A 510 13.57 -16.69 23.76
C PHE A 510 14.18 -15.38 24.28
N LEU A 511 13.70 -14.22 23.82
CA LEU A 511 14.16 -12.92 24.31
C LEU A 511 13.93 -12.75 25.82
N TYR A 512 12.72 -13.10 26.32
CA TYR A 512 12.41 -13.09 27.75
C TYR A 512 13.39 -13.96 28.55
N HIS A 513 13.59 -15.21 28.11
CA HIS A 513 14.48 -16.14 28.81
C HIS A 513 15.95 -15.70 28.73
N SER A 514 16.40 -15.16 27.59
CA SER A 514 17.76 -14.63 27.44
C SER A 514 18.00 -13.46 28.40
N ARG A 515 17.11 -12.46 28.41
CA ARG A 515 17.24 -11.29 29.32
C ARG A 515 17.14 -11.70 30.79
N THR A 516 16.25 -12.61 31.13
CA THR A 516 16.15 -13.16 32.49
C THR A 516 17.42 -13.91 32.89
N ARG A 517 18.04 -14.65 31.97
CA ARG A 517 19.32 -15.32 32.21
C ARG A 517 20.42 -14.30 32.47
N ASP A 518 20.54 -13.29 31.62
CA ASP A 518 21.55 -12.23 31.76
C ASP A 518 21.40 -11.50 33.11
N LEU A 519 20.16 -11.22 33.54
CA LEU A 519 19.84 -10.63 34.85
C LEU A 519 20.28 -11.54 36.01
N ARG A 520 20.03 -12.85 35.92
CA ARG A 520 20.45 -13.82 36.95
C ARG A 520 21.98 -13.93 37.01
N ASP A 521 22.65 -13.92 35.88
CA ASP A 521 24.10 -13.95 35.81
C ASP A 521 24.70 -12.68 36.41
N TYR A 522 24.12 -11.51 36.11
CA TYR A 522 24.49 -10.23 36.74
C TYR A 522 24.35 -10.29 38.27
N ILE A 523 23.21 -10.79 38.77
CA ILE A 523 22.95 -10.97 40.20
C ILE A 523 24.01 -11.88 40.86
N ARG A 524 24.41 -12.96 40.15
CA ARG A 524 25.41 -13.91 40.63
C ARG A 524 26.81 -13.30 40.67
N ILE A 525 27.21 -12.61 39.60
CA ILE A 525 28.54 -11.98 39.47
C ILE A 525 28.74 -10.92 40.56
N HIS A 526 27.74 -10.08 40.79
CA HIS A 526 27.81 -8.99 41.78
C HIS A 526 27.43 -9.40 43.20
N ARG A 527 27.14 -10.69 43.46
CA ARG A 527 26.75 -11.24 44.78
C ARG A 527 25.63 -10.43 45.44
N ILE A 528 24.58 -10.13 44.68
CA ILE A 528 23.46 -9.32 45.16
C ILE A 528 22.69 -10.05 46.27
N PRO A 529 22.36 -9.40 47.40
CA PRO A 529 21.62 -10.01 48.51
C PRO A 529 20.27 -10.62 48.08
N PRO A 530 19.82 -11.71 48.72
CA PRO A 530 18.56 -12.38 48.37
C PRO A 530 17.32 -11.47 48.33
N PRO A 531 17.09 -10.50 49.24
CA PRO A 531 15.91 -9.64 49.16
C PRO A 531 15.93 -8.73 47.93
N LEU A 532 17.10 -8.16 47.60
CA LEU A 532 17.26 -7.31 46.42
C LEU A 532 17.15 -8.12 45.13
N LYS A 533 17.70 -9.34 45.11
CA LYS A 533 17.55 -10.29 44.00
C LYS A 533 16.09 -10.59 43.70
N GLN A 534 15.28 -10.89 44.73
CA GLN A 534 13.85 -11.18 44.54
C GLN A 534 13.14 -9.97 43.93
N ARG A 535 13.36 -8.78 44.50
CA ARG A 535 12.80 -7.52 43.99
C ARG A 535 13.18 -7.24 42.54
N MET A 536 14.44 -7.45 42.16
CA MET A 536 14.90 -7.25 40.77
C MET A 536 14.17 -8.19 39.78
N LEU A 537 13.94 -9.45 40.17
CA LEU A 537 13.27 -10.44 39.32
C LEU A 537 11.77 -10.16 39.20
N GLU A 538 11.10 -9.83 40.30
CA GLU A 538 9.68 -9.47 40.32
C GLU A 538 9.41 -8.20 39.50
N TYR A 539 10.26 -7.17 39.67
CA TYR A 539 10.21 -5.95 38.86
C TYR A 539 10.36 -6.26 37.36
N PHE A 540 11.35 -7.09 36.98
CA PHE A 540 11.55 -7.46 35.59
C PHE A 540 10.35 -8.22 35.01
N GLN A 541 9.79 -9.16 35.77
CA GLN A 541 8.63 -9.95 35.34
C GLN A 541 7.37 -9.07 35.16
N ALA A 542 7.11 -8.16 36.10
CA ALA A 542 5.98 -7.25 36.03
C ALA A 542 6.14 -6.22 34.90
N THR A 543 7.34 -5.68 34.71
CA THR A 543 7.63 -4.77 33.60
C THR A 543 7.48 -5.48 32.25
N TRP A 544 7.92 -6.75 32.16
CA TRP A 544 7.78 -7.55 30.95
C TRP A 544 6.33 -7.90 30.63
N SER A 545 5.51 -8.23 31.64
CA SER A 545 4.08 -8.52 31.42
C SER A 545 3.31 -7.29 30.97
N ALA A 546 3.65 -6.09 31.48
CA ALA A 546 3.04 -4.83 31.07
C ALA A 546 3.46 -4.38 29.66
N SER A 547 4.76 -4.46 29.35
CA SER A 547 5.33 -3.97 28.08
C SER A 547 5.41 -5.00 26.96
N ASN A 548 5.14 -6.28 27.25
CA ASN A 548 5.44 -7.42 26.37
C ASN A 548 6.90 -7.47 25.87
N GLY A 549 7.83 -6.82 26.59
CA GLY A 549 9.24 -6.74 26.23
C GLY A 549 9.56 -5.74 25.12
N ILE A 550 8.68 -4.77 24.86
CA ILE A 550 8.89 -3.71 23.87
C ILE A 550 9.49 -2.48 24.56
N ASP A 551 10.64 -2.02 24.10
CA ASP A 551 11.18 -0.72 24.52
C ASP A 551 10.45 0.40 23.76
N THR A 552 9.53 1.06 24.45
CA THR A 552 8.75 2.18 23.90
C THR A 552 9.64 3.32 23.42
N ARG A 553 10.80 3.57 24.06
CA ARG A 553 11.66 4.70 23.68
C ARG A 553 12.33 4.45 22.33
N GLU A 554 12.94 3.29 22.17
CA GLU A 554 13.59 2.90 20.91
C GLU A 554 12.58 2.88 19.76
N LEU A 555 11.37 2.35 20.00
CA LEU A 555 10.29 2.35 19.02
C LEU A 555 9.90 3.77 18.61
N LEU A 556 9.71 4.68 19.58
CA LEU A 556 9.32 6.06 19.32
C LEU A 556 10.42 6.89 18.63
N HIS A 557 11.69 6.54 18.82
CA HIS A 557 12.82 7.19 18.12
C HIS A 557 12.86 6.87 16.62
N SER A 558 12.28 5.76 16.18
CA SER A 558 12.18 5.42 14.75
C SER A 558 11.14 6.27 13.99
N LEU A 559 10.29 7.00 14.71
CA LEU A 559 9.19 7.79 14.16
C LEU A 559 9.58 9.28 14.04
N PRO A 560 9.02 10.01 13.05
CA PRO A 560 9.15 11.47 12.95
C PRO A 560 8.67 12.18 14.21
N ASP A 561 9.28 13.33 14.54
CA ASP A 561 9.03 14.09 15.76
C ASP A 561 7.53 14.45 15.96
N GLU A 562 6.81 14.79 14.88
CA GLU A 562 5.38 15.10 14.95
C GLU A 562 4.54 13.90 15.39
N LEU A 563 4.78 12.73 14.78
CA LEU A 563 4.08 11.50 15.14
C LEU A 563 4.46 11.04 16.54
N ARG A 564 5.74 11.19 16.91
CA ARG A 564 6.21 10.89 18.27
C ARG A 564 5.47 11.74 19.30
N ALA A 565 5.33 13.05 19.06
CA ALA A 565 4.61 13.95 19.96
C ALA A 565 3.12 13.62 20.04
N ASP A 566 2.47 13.27 18.92
CA ASP A 566 1.05 12.92 18.92
C ASP A 566 0.78 11.56 19.59
N ILE A 567 1.68 10.58 19.46
CA ILE A 567 1.61 9.32 20.20
C ILE A 567 1.83 9.57 21.70
N ALA A 568 2.85 10.36 22.07
CA ALA A 568 3.12 10.70 23.47
C ALA A 568 1.92 11.42 24.12
N LEU A 569 1.28 12.34 23.40
CA LEU A 569 0.06 13.02 23.84
C LEU A 569 -1.10 12.02 24.09
N HIS A 570 -1.22 10.98 23.27
CA HIS A 570 -2.22 9.93 23.46
C HIS A 570 -1.90 9.01 24.65
N LEU A 571 -0.63 8.59 24.78
CA LEU A 571 -0.17 7.73 25.87
C LEU A 571 -0.32 8.40 27.25
N HIS A 572 -0.07 9.70 27.32
CA HIS A 572 -0.10 10.49 28.56
C HIS A 572 -1.34 11.39 28.66
N LYS A 573 -2.43 10.98 27.99
CA LYS A 573 -3.69 11.72 27.98
C LYS A 573 -4.25 11.92 29.39
N ASP A 574 -4.16 10.92 30.25
CA ASP A 574 -4.71 10.96 31.61
C ASP A 574 -4.09 12.10 32.44
N LEU A 575 -2.76 12.27 32.38
CA LEU A 575 -2.07 13.40 33.03
C LEU A 575 -2.42 14.74 32.39
N LEU A 576 -2.44 14.81 31.06
CA LEU A 576 -2.63 16.06 30.32
C LEU A 576 -4.09 16.53 30.26
N GLN A 577 -5.02 15.75 30.82
CA GLN A 577 -6.43 16.08 31.01
C GLN A 577 -6.74 16.67 32.40
N LEU A 578 -5.78 16.67 33.33
CA LEU A 578 -5.97 17.33 34.62
C LEU A 578 -6.27 18.83 34.42
N PRO A 579 -7.08 19.44 35.31
CA PRO A 579 -7.42 20.87 35.24
C PRO A 579 -6.19 21.77 35.10
N LEU A 580 -5.10 21.37 35.77
CA LEU A 580 -3.78 22.00 35.73
C LEU A 580 -3.21 22.25 34.31
N PHE A 581 -3.58 21.43 33.33
CA PHE A 581 -3.10 21.55 31.94
C PHE A 581 -4.17 22.09 30.98
N GLU A 582 -5.35 22.48 31.47
CA GLU A 582 -6.43 22.98 30.62
C GLU A 582 -6.01 24.24 29.88
N GLY A 583 -5.36 25.18 30.58
CA GLY A 583 -4.79 26.40 30.00
C GLY A 583 -3.57 26.23 29.09
N ALA A 584 -3.05 25.01 28.92
CA ALA A 584 -1.87 24.76 28.09
C ALA A 584 -2.22 24.73 26.59
N SER A 585 -1.45 25.47 25.78
CA SER A 585 -1.53 25.41 24.32
C SER A 585 -1.19 24.00 23.79
N ARG A 586 -1.65 23.66 22.57
CA ARG A 586 -1.34 22.36 21.95
C ARG A 586 0.17 22.10 21.82
N GLY A 587 0.95 23.15 21.52
CA GLY A 587 2.42 23.07 21.47
C GLY A 587 3.03 22.76 22.83
N CYS A 588 2.51 23.40 23.89
CA CYS A 588 2.94 23.14 25.27
C CYS A 588 2.64 21.71 25.70
N ARG A 589 1.40 21.22 25.48
CA ARG A 589 1.01 19.83 25.81
C ARG A 589 1.86 18.79 25.08
N ARG A 590 2.20 19.04 23.80
CA ARG A 590 3.12 18.19 23.03
C ARG A 590 4.52 18.16 23.64
N SER A 591 5.10 19.32 23.96
CA SER A 591 6.41 19.42 24.62
C SER A 591 6.44 18.67 25.96
N LEU A 592 5.41 18.90 26.80
CA LEU A 592 5.27 18.24 28.09
C LEU A 592 5.13 16.72 27.94
N SER A 593 4.31 16.24 27.01
CA SER A 593 4.09 14.81 26.78
C SER A 593 5.36 14.03 26.48
N LEU A 594 6.34 14.64 25.80
CA LEU A 594 7.64 14.02 25.50
C LEU A 594 8.54 13.90 26.74
N SER A 595 8.29 14.69 27.77
CA SER A 595 9.04 14.66 29.04
C SER A 595 8.43 13.74 30.10
N VAL A 596 7.23 13.20 29.84
CA VAL A 596 6.56 12.23 30.72
C VAL A 596 7.18 10.85 30.52
N ARG A 597 7.33 10.11 31.63
CA ARG A 597 7.83 8.74 31.67
C ARG A 597 6.86 7.88 32.46
N MET A 598 6.62 6.65 32.02
CA MET A 598 5.93 5.68 32.86
C MET A 598 6.90 5.11 33.89
N SER A 599 6.44 4.96 35.13
CA SER A 599 7.14 4.27 36.21
C SER A 599 6.20 3.25 36.85
N PHE A 600 6.77 2.18 37.37
CA PHE A 600 6.04 1.10 38.01
C PHE A 600 6.55 0.89 39.43
N CYS A 601 5.65 0.71 40.38
CA CYS A 601 5.98 0.48 41.78
C CYS A 601 5.27 -0.79 42.28
N THR A 602 6.00 -1.68 42.95
CA THR A 602 5.46 -2.93 43.50
C THR A 602 4.94 -2.76 44.93
N PRO A 603 4.07 -3.66 45.44
CA PRO A 603 3.60 -3.62 46.83
C PRO A 603 4.78 -3.64 47.83
N GLY A 604 4.77 -2.72 48.79
CA GLY A 604 5.80 -2.55 49.81
C GLY A 604 7.05 -1.79 49.35
N GLU A 605 7.13 -1.42 48.07
CA GLU A 605 8.26 -0.68 47.51
C GLU A 605 8.13 0.83 47.76
N TYR A 606 9.24 1.45 48.15
CA TYR A 606 9.31 2.90 48.33
C TYR A 606 9.62 3.56 46.98
N LEU A 607 8.72 4.45 46.53
CA LEU A 607 8.94 5.30 45.36
C LEU A 607 9.89 6.45 45.69
N ILE A 608 9.66 7.10 46.85
CA ILE A 608 10.43 8.24 47.37
C ILE A 608 10.66 7.99 48.85
N ARG A 609 11.87 8.27 49.34
CA ARG A 609 12.16 8.30 50.78
C ARG A 609 12.25 9.72 51.30
N GLN A 610 11.97 9.90 52.59
CA GLN A 610 12.19 11.13 53.31
C GLN A 610 13.66 11.58 53.16
N GLY A 611 13.86 12.82 52.74
CA GLY A 611 15.17 13.40 52.43
C GLY A 611 15.60 13.27 50.96
N ASP A 612 14.93 12.46 50.14
CA ASP A 612 15.26 12.34 48.71
C ASP A 612 14.98 13.65 47.96
N ALA A 613 15.83 13.99 47.00
CA ALA A 613 15.61 15.13 46.13
C ALA A 613 14.44 14.84 45.17
N LEU A 614 13.42 15.69 45.17
CA LEU A 614 12.28 15.55 44.26
C LEU A 614 12.71 15.95 42.85
N GLN A 615 12.55 15.02 41.90
CA GLN A 615 12.96 15.20 40.48
C GLN A 615 11.80 15.16 39.50
N ALA A 616 10.59 14.82 39.94
CA ALA A 616 9.41 14.68 39.10
C ALA A 616 8.12 14.93 39.88
N LEU A 617 7.06 15.26 39.15
CA LEU A 617 5.67 15.14 39.60
C LEU A 617 5.17 13.75 39.20
N TYR A 618 4.42 13.10 40.09
CA TYR A 618 3.93 11.74 39.90
C TYR A 618 2.41 11.73 39.92
N LEU A 619 1.79 11.23 38.86
CA LEU A 619 0.36 10.94 38.83
C LEU A 619 0.15 9.44 38.99
N ILE A 620 -0.76 9.06 39.89
CA ILE A 620 -1.17 7.67 40.05
C ILE A 620 -2.24 7.32 39.01
N CYS A 621 -1.91 6.48 38.03
CA CYS A 621 -2.85 6.05 37.00
C CYS A 621 -3.67 4.81 37.43
N SER A 622 -3.05 3.93 38.22
CA SER A 622 -3.65 2.71 38.76
C SER A 622 -2.94 2.31 40.05
N GLY A 623 -3.65 1.61 40.94
CA GLY A 623 -3.14 1.18 42.24
C GLY A 623 -3.36 2.19 43.36
N SER A 624 -2.72 1.92 44.49
CA SER A 624 -2.81 2.71 45.71
C SER A 624 -1.47 2.79 46.40
N MET A 625 -1.15 3.97 46.92
CA MET A 625 0.07 4.27 47.63
C MET A 625 -0.26 4.86 48.99
N GLU A 626 0.65 4.76 49.94
CA GLU A 626 0.56 5.43 51.23
C GLU A 626 1.75 6.34 51.43
N VAL A 627 1.50 7.46 52.12
CA VAL A 627 2.52 8.42 52.52
C VAL A 627 2.78 8.23 54.01
N LEU A 628 4.04 7.96 54.36
CA LEU A 628 4.49 7.63 55.71
C LEU A 628 5.45 8.71 56.21
N LYS A 629 5.27 9.18 57.44
CA LYS A 629 6.24 10.04 58.12
C LYS A 629 6.52 9.49 59.50
N ASP A 630 7.79 9.22 59.78
CA ASP A 630 8.22 8.63 61.06
C ASP A 630 7.43 7.35 61.43
N GLY A 631 7.06 6.55 60.43
CA GLY A 631 6.27 5.32 60.59
C GLY A 631 4.75 5.51 60.71
N THR A 632 4.25 6.75 60.69
CA THR A 632 2.81 7.06 60.74
C THR A 632 2.26 7.30 59.34
N VAL A 633 1.14 6.66 59.00
CA VAL A 633 0.43 6.89 57.72
C VAL A 633 -0.24 8.26 57.75
N LEU A 634 0.19 9.17 56.89
CA LEU A 634 -0.36 10.52 56.76
C LEU A 634 -1.46 10.61 55.70
N ALA A 635 -1.32 9.87 54.60
CA ALA A 635 -2.28 9.87 53.50
C ALA A 635 -2.26 8.54 52.75
N ILE A 636 -3.41 8.19 52.16
CA ILE A 636 -3.53 7.11 51.18
C ILE A 636 -3.94 7.76 49.86
N LEU A 637 -3.17 7.47 48.82
CA LEU A 637 -3.30 8.05 47.50
C LEU A 637 -3.75 6.97 46.53
N GLY A 638 -4.79 7.26 45.76
CA GLY A 638 -5.39 6.36 44.79
C GLY A 638 -5.27 6.87 43.36
N LYS A 639 -6.02 6.26 42.46
CA LYS A 639 -6.07 6.65 41.05
C LYS A 639 -6.53 8.10 40.89
N GLY A 640 -5.75 8.89 40.14
CA GLY A 640 -6.00 10.29 39.84
C GLY A 640 -5.27 11.25 40.77
N ASP A 641 -4.67 10.76 41.86
CA ASP A 641 -3.95 11.63 42.80
C ASP A 641 -2.59 12.06 42.24
N LEU A 642 -2.30 13.35 42.42
CA LEU A 642 -1.06 13.99 42.00
C LEU A 642 -0.14 14.22 43.20
N ILE A 643 1.08 13.71 43.11
CA ILE A 643 2.13 13.82 44.11
C ILE A 643 3.25 14.68 43.56
N GLY A 644 3.75 15.61 44.37
CA GLY A 644 4.87 16.42 43.95
C GLY A 644 5.23 17.49 44.96
N CYS A 645 5.90 18.52 44.49
CA CYS A 645 6.23 19.70 45.28
C CYS A 645 5.83 20.98 44.57
N HIS A 646 5.67 22.03 45.36
CA HIS A 646 5.62 23.38 44.83
C HIS A 646 6.92 23.68 44.07
N ILE A 647 6.80 24.16 42.82
CA ILE A 647 7.95 24.55 42.01
C ILE A 647 8.45 25.91 42.49
N LEU A 648 9.45 25.93 43.38
CA LEU A 648 10.16 27.14 43.78
C LEU A 648 11.15 27.58 42.67
N SER A 649 11.43 28.88 42.58
CA SER A 649 12.32 29.44 41.56
C SER A 649 13.72 28.78 41.57
N LYS A 650 14.14 28.39 40.37
CA LYS A 650 15.43 27.89 39.81
C LYS A 650 16.57 27.29 40.67
N GLU A 651 16.70 27.49 41.97
CA GLU A 651 18.00 27.24 42.66
C GLU A 651 17.95 26.39 43.94
N GLN A 652 16.77 26.02 44.46
CA GLN A 652 16.69 25.17 45.65
C GLN A 652 16.07 23.81 45.33
N GLY A 653 16.88 22.75 45.44
CA GLY A 653 16.41 21.38 45.41
C GLY A 653 15.50 21.10 46.60
N VAL A 654 14.25 20.70 46.34
CA VAL A 654 13.29 20.38 47.38
C VAL A 654 13.48 18.93 47.80
N GLN A 655 13.70 18.70 49.09
CA GLN A 655 13.77 17.36 49.68
C GLN A 655 12.37 16.88 50.07
N ALA A 656 12.13 15.58 49.94
CA ALA A 656 10.89 14.94 50.34
C ALA A 656 10.72 14.95 51.86
N ASN A 657 9.57 15.38 52.34
CA ASN A 657 9.23 15.46 53.77
C ASN A 657 8.69 14.14 54.36
N ALA A 658 8.40 13.14 53.51
CA ALA A 658 7.77 11.88 53.87
C ALA A 658 8.19 10.76 52.89
N ASP A 659 8.07 9.52 53.33
CA ASP A 659 8.21 8.31 52.53
C ASP A 659 6.93 8.06 51.72
N VAL A 660 7.05 7.64 50.47
CA VAL A 660 5.90 7.21 49.63
C VAL A 660 6.08 5.75 49.27
N ARG A 661 5.14 4.89 49.69
CA ARG A 661 5.21 3.43 49.52
C ARG A 661 4.00 2.91 48.74
N GLY A 662 4.22 1.97 47.82
CA GLY A 662 3.13 1.28 47.12
C GLY A 662 2.41 0.28 48.03
N LEU A 663 1.09 0.30 48.08
CA LEU A 663 0.27 -0.74 48.74
C LEU A 663 -0.07 -1.88 47.78
N THR A 664 -0.31 -1.53 46.52
CA THR A 664 -0.63 -2.45 45.43
C THR A 664 0.36 -2.25 44.28
N TYR A 665 0.20 -2.99 43.18
CA TYR A 665 0.94 -2.69 41.96
C TYR A 665 0.45 -1.36 41.38
N CYS A 666 1.33 -0.36 41.36
CA CYS A 666 1.00 1.00 40.98
C CYS A 666 1.65 1.37 39.65
N ASP A 667 0.82 1.87 38.72
CA ASP A 667 1.26 2.47 37.47
C ASP A 667 1.27 3.99 37.63
N LEU A 668 2.42 4.60 37.38
CA LEU A 668 2.67 6.01 37.62
C LEU A 668 3.11 6.72 36.34
N GLN A 669 2.61 7.94 36.15
CA GLN A 669 3.13 8.87 35.15
C GLN A 669 4.01 9.91 35.83
N CYS A 670 5.29 9.92 35.46
CA CYS A 670 6.31 10.79 36.03
C CYS A 670 6.62 11.92 35.06
N LEU A 671 6.25 13.14 35.41
CA LEU A 671 6.64 14.33 34.68
C LEU A 671 7.94 14.89 35.27
N SER A 672 9.04 14.75 34.53
CA SER A 672 10.36 15.19 34.98
C SER A 672 10.39 16.71 35.22
N LEU A 673 10.83 17.15 36.39
CA LEU A 673 10.92 18.57 36.75
C LEU A 673 11.81 19.37 35.79
N PRO A 674 13.03 18.90 35.39
CA PRO A 674 13.81 19.56 34.35
C PRO A 674 13.04 19.77 33.03
N GLY A 675 12.31 18.74 32.57
CA GLY A 675 11.53 18.82 31.33
C GLY A 675 10.30 19.74 31.44
N LEU A 676 9.66 19.74 32.60
CA LEU A 676 8.58 20.67 32.95
C LEU A 676 9.10 22.10 32.99
N LEU A 677 10.18 22.37 33.72
CA LEU A 677 10.78 23.71 33.82
C LEU A 677 11.19 24.25 32.45
N ALA A 678 11.85 23.45 31.62
CA ALA A 678 12.19 23.84 30.25
C ALA A 678 10.95 24.16 29.41
N SER A 679 9.86 23.40 29.57
CA SER A 679 8.59 23.70 28.91
C SER A 679 7.94 24.97 29.45
N LEU A 680 7.97 25.21 30.76
CA LEU A 680 7.41 26.41 31.38
C LEU A 680 8.19 27.68 30.98
N GLU A 681 9.51 27.58 30.77
CA GLU A 681 10.33 28.66 30.22
C GLU A 681 9.94 29.06 28.80
N LEU A 682 9.57 28.08 27.97
CA LEU A 682 9.10 28.31 26.60
C LEU A 682 7.69 28.92 26.53
N TYR A 683 6.86 28.70 27.57
CA TYR A 683 5.46 29.13 27.62
C TYR A 683 5.17 29.95 28.89
N PRO A 684 5.60 31.22 28.98
CA PRO A 684 5.54 32.01 30.20
C PRO A 684 4.11 32.30 30.68
N GLU A 685 3.16 32.51 29.76
CA GLU A 685 1.74 32.73 30.10
C GLU A 685 1.10 31.51 30.77
N PHE A 686 1.44 30.31 30.28
CA PHE A 686 1.00 29.08 30.92
C PHE A 686 1.73 28.88 32.27
N ALA A 687 3.00 29.25 32.35
CA ALA A 687 3.79 29.06 33.56
C ALA A 687 3.28 29.83 34.78
N SER A 688 2.77 31.06 34.60
CA SER A 688 2.17 31.82 35.70
C SER A 688 0.88 31.16 36.22
N ASN A 689 0.03 30.67 35.32
CA ASN A 689 -1.21 29.98 35.71
C ASN A 689 -0.91 28.63 36.36
N PHE A 690 0.00 27.85 35.76
CA PHE A 690 0.42 26.55 36.28
C PHE A 690 0.99 26.65 37.70
N ARG A 691 1.86 27.64 37.98
CA ARG A 691 2.42 27.84 39.33
C ARG A 691 1.36 28.23 40.37
N ARG A 692 0.30 28.93 39.96
CA ARG A 692 -0.79 29.34 40.85
C ARG A 692 -1.72 28.17 41.19
N GLU A 693 -1.98 27.28 40.22
CA GLU A 693 -2.96 26.18 40.36
C GLU A 693 -2.34 24.90 40.92
N LEU A 694 -1.04 24.65 40.67
CA LEU A 694 -0.33 23.46 41.14
C LEU A 694 -0.52 23.18 42.65
N PRO A 695 -0.42 24.15 43.57
CA PRO A 695 -0.57 23.88 45.00
C PRO A 695 -1.98 23.40 45.41
N CYS A 696 -3.01 23.79 44.65
CA CYS A 696 -4.39 23.41 44.90
C CYS A 696 -4.72 22.01 44.36
N GLU A 697 -4.01 21.56 43.32
CA GLU A 697 -4.23 20.27 42.65
C GLU A 697 -3.34 19.14 43.20
N LEU A 698 -2.37 19.45 44.07
CA LEU A 698 -1.52 18.45 44.72
C LEU A 698 -2.31 17.73 45.82
N SER A 699 -2.59 16.44 45.64
CA SER A 699 -3.19 15.58 46.68
C SER A 699 -2.28 15.47 47.91
N TYR A 700 -0.95 15.51 47.71
CA TYR A 700 0.02 15.63 48.80
C TYR A 700 1.26 16.42 48.36
N ASN A 701 1.64 17.43 49.15
CA ASN A 701 2.83 18.24 48.91
C ASN A 701 4.05 17.68 49.68
N LEU A 702 4.95 17.01 48.95
CA LEU A 702 6.17 16.43 49.49
C LEU A 702 7.25 17.47 49.83
N GLY A 703 7.11 18.71 49.37
CA GLY A 703 8.06 19.79 49.63
C GLY A 703 7.76 20.64 50.87
N GLY A 704 6.64 20.38 51.55
CA GLY A 704 6.14 21.24 52.62
C GLY A 704 6.78 20.95 53.98
N GLY A 705 7.52 21.93 54.50
CA GLY A 705 7.67 22.15 55.94
C GLY A 705 6.48 22.96 56.48
N SER A 706 5.84 22.44 57.54
CA SER A 706 4.93 23.13 58.47
C SER A 706 4.01 24.24 57.91
N VAL A 707 2.80 23.87 57.47
CA VAL A 707 1.64 24.79 57.49
C VAL A 707 0.54 24.18 58.36
N PHE A 708 0.86 24.03 59.65
CA PHE A 708 -0.12 23.85 60.73
C PHE A 708 0.46 24.52 62.00
N GLN A 709 0.68 25.82 61.94
CA GLN A 709 0.53 26.67 63.12
C GLN A 709 -0.87 27.27 63.04
N VAL A 710 -1.79 26.63 63.75
CA VAL A 710 -3.08 27.22 64.10
C VAL A 710 -2.77 28.48 64.89
N ASN A 711 -3.14 29.64 64.33
CA ASN A 711 -3.27 30.87 65.08
C ASN A 711 -4.37 30.66 66.14
N GLY A 712 -3.98 30.22 67.32
CA GLY A 712 -4.77 30.40 68.53
C GLY A 712 -4.54 31.82 69.05
N ALA A 713 -5.35 32.75 68.55
CA ALA A 713 -5.63 34.01 69.24
C ALA A 713 -7.15 34.07 69.42
N GLY A 714 -7.56 33.93 70.68
CA GLY A 714 -8.93 33.87 71.17
C GLY A 714 -8.89 33.43 72.63
#